data_AF-A0A818GD93-F1
#
_entry.id   AF-A0A818GD93-F1
#
_cell.length_a   1.000
_cell.length_b   1.000
_cell.length_c   1.000
_cell.angle_alpha   90.00
_cell.angle_beta   90.00
_cell.angle_gamma   90.00
#
_symmetry.space_group_name_H-M   'P 1'
#
loop_
_entity.id
_entity.type
_entity.pdbx_description
1 polymer ?
#
loop_
_entity_poly.entity_id
_entity_poly.type
_entity_poly.pdbx_seq_one_letter_code
_entity_poly.pdbx_strand_id
1 'polypeptide(L)'
;MTKINLNHNSCAYADGCFTAEETILAAYFRGKCIQEANLPAGGMAAVGLTWNECKQMCPSDIAPACHNAIDTVTVSGPKESIEKFVEELKEKKIFAKEVACNQVAFHSHYMIEIAPLLKKCLENVIINPSKQRSSRWISSSVPENQWNTPLALTSSPDYHVNNLCSPVLFQEALQHIPSNAIVIELAPHCLLLAILKRSLSTDCVHLNLMKRGTHDHIAYFYSNLGKLYNEGVNLNIMSNYAPVQYPVPVNVPFISSLIASQWDHSQQWKIPTFEMFTQSLGSTQQAKHEIDLNDGSEYSSIIGHQIDGRCLFPATGYLVLVWKTYAKLHNYEDYRQMSVLFEQVQIHRATICSLTNKIIFYVNILPTNGTFEIIENNTIIVTGRISLSEQLKMQKFHKQIKFDDTNKNLQTNEIYRDFNLRGYEYSGLFRGINQINIDGTYGELKWNNDWISYIDTMLQVHLITSQGLQLPTRIDSLRIDPKFHLESISSLTSTCSVYVDYWNSLCFSGGIELFGLHCTGTSKKNKQQNTILESYLFVPFDNENIINELETCLYLILENNLTTTLSLCQIGNEKLSEEIFNFYSQQPSIKSLEYTLVTSLSIDEINKKINLVENLSSTTTTTIDLVIVNKTETNTYDWEKLFSICKSNGFILFSSDINIPTKQLQTNNFIQIVTRKNYQLWKKLSNENFKDTIVNIDEKNFQWIDQIKTLLSNSSSQRIWLLSNQIDNGIIGFFNCLRREPGGQLLRCIHIQDSEYVLNENVLKTLTTRDLAVNVYQNGVWGSYIHRHLRTSNDSTWIETDNAHVNVLNRGDLSSLTWLQSPIITTNNINDPNLDTCTVHYASLNFRDIMLVQLKKREYLKKLFPRLNDEHIANSRDTTFEQQIRFVTKGKGVDIVLNSLAEDKLQASVRLLAQHGRFLEIGKFDLSQNNPLGMSIFLKNTTFHGILLDSLFENANDDWLRVHQLVEQGIQNGVVQPLHSNVFNANEIEQAFRYMSQGKHMGKVVIKVYDESRPLIRAIRKTWFSPNKTYIITGGLGGFGLELTEWLVERGARNLILCSRSGIRTGYQLKKITYLETFFEAKILISKLNITNEKECEELISQCSLPIGGIFHLAAVLQDGLFENLTIDLFNQVVDIKYNGTKNLDKYTRIYSQKTLDYFVVFS
;
A
#
# COMPACT_ATOMS: atom_id res chain seq x y z
N MET A 1 -46.13 1.08 -41.51
CA MET A 1 -46.93 1.70 -40.44
C MET A 1 -48.44 1.49 -40.61
N THR A 2 -48.97 1.33 -41.82
CA THR A 2 -50.37 0.91 -42.09
C THR A 2 -50.82 -0.40 -41.42
N LYS A 3 -49.89 -1.24 -40.94
CA LYS A 3 -50.19 -2.51 -40.25
C LYS A 3 -50.50 -2.37 -38.75
N ILE A 4 -50.10 -1.27 -38.08
CA ILE A 4 -50.43 -1.02 -36.65
C ILE A 4 -51.96 -0.90 -36.48
N ASN A 5 -52.63 -0.53 -37.55
CA ASN A 5 -53.99 -0.03 -37.54
C ASN A 5 -55.05 -1.10 -37.79
N LEU A 6 -54.67 -2.20 -38.45
CA LEU A 6 -55.48 -3.41 -38.57
C LEU A 6 -55.46 -4.25 -37.26
N ASN A 7 -54.52 -3.96 -36.36
CA ASN A 7 -54.23 -4.81 -35.19
C ASN A 7 -55.30 -4.76 -34.09
N HIS A 8 -56.24 -3.79 -34.09
CA HIS A 8 -57.28 -3.74 -33.04
C HIS A 8 -58.24 -4.93 -33.12
N ASN A 9 -58.41 -5.54 -34.29
CA ASN A 9 -59.17 -6.79 -34.44
C ASN A 9 -58.43 -7.98 -33.77
N SER A 10 -57.09 -7.98 -33.83
CA SER A 10 -56.23 -8.97 -33.16
C SER A 10 -56.11 -8.70 -31.66
N CYS A 11 -56.08 -7.44 -31.23
CA CYS A 11 -56.17 -7.08 -29.81
C CYS A 11 -57.52 -7.49 -29.22
N ALA A 12 -58.62 -7.29 -29.94
CA ALA A 12 -59.95 -7.76 -29.53
C ALA A 12 -60.01 -9.29 -29.38
N TYR A 13 -59.29 -10.05 -30.23
CA TYR A 13 -59.14 -11.50 -30.07
C TYR A 13 -58.30 -11.86 -28.84
N ALA A 14 -57.14 -11.23 -28.67
CA ALA A 14 -56.24 -11.48 -27.54
C ALA A 14 -56.87 -11.11 -26.18
N ASP A 15 -57.74 -10.09 -26.15
CA ASP A 15 -58.50 -9.69 -24.98
C ASP A 15 -59.73 -10.58 -24.72
N GLY A 16 -60.11 -11.44 -25.68
CA GLY A 16 -61.26 -12.34 -25.60
C GLY A 16 -62.60 -11.74 -26.05
N CYS A 17 -62.59 -10.51 -26.57
CA CYS A 17 -63.78 -9.83 -27.09
C CYS A 17 -64.27 -10.44 -28.41
N PHE A 18 -63.36 -10.86 -29.29
CA PHE A 18 -63.68 -11.52 -30.56
C PHE A 18 -63.31 -13.01 -30.54
N THR A 19 -64.08 -13.80 -31.27
CA THR A 19 -63.70 -15.14 -31.72
C THR A 19 -62.78 -15.07 -32.94
N ALA A 20 -62.09 -16.15 -33.27
CA ALA A 20 -61.21 -16.17 -34.45
C ALA A 20 -61.98 -15.87 -35.75
N GLU A 21 -63.21 -16.38 -35.86
CA GLU A 21 -64.10 -16.13 -36.99
C GLU A 21 -64.50 -14.65 -37.09
N GLU A 22 -64.95 -14.03 -35.99
CA GLU A 22 -65.28 -12.60 -35.94
C GLU A 22 -64.08 -11.74 -36.31
N THR A 23 -62.88 -12.05 -35.81
CA THR A 23 -61.66 -11.31 -36.16
C THR A 23 -61.33 -11.38 -37.64
N ILE A 24 -61.44 -12.57 -38.25
CA ILE A 24 -61.17 -12.77 -39.68
C ILE A 24 -62.22 -12.04 -40.52
N LEU A 25 -63.51 -12.22 -40.21
CA LEU A 25 -64.61 -11.59 -40.96
C LEU A 25 -64.60 -10.07 -40.79
N ALA A 26 -64.33 -9.55 -39.60
CA ALA A 26 -64.21 -8.11 -39.38
C ALA A 26 -63.04 -7.50 -40.18
N ALA A 27 -61.90 -8.20 -40.25
CA ALA A 27 -60.77 -7.77 -41.08
C ALA A 27 -61.11 -7.85 -42.58
N TYR A 28 -61.79 -8.92 -43.01
CA TYR A 28 -62.23 -9.12 -44.39
C TYR A 28 -63.22 -8.03 -44.84
N PHE A 29 -64.30 -7.79 -44.09
CA PHE A 29 -65.29 -6.76 -44.42
C PHE A 29 -64.69 -5.37 -44.35
N ARG A 30 -63.76 -5.09 -43.43
CA ARG A 30 -63.00 -3.83 -43.41
C ARG A 30 -62.26 -3.60 -44.72
N GLY A 31 -61.53 -4.59 -45.22
CA GLY A 31 -60.85 -4.50 -46.52
C GLY A 31 -61.81 -4.42 -47.72
N LYS A 32 -62.86 -5.25 -47.72
CA LYS A 32 -63.86 -5.31 -48.79
C LYS A 32 -64.64 -3.99 -48.94
N CYS A 33 -65.09 -3.41 -47.84
CA CYS A 33 -65.82 -2.13 -47.86
C CYS A 33 -64.95 -0.99 -48.42
N ILE A 34 -63.64 -0.99 -48.11
CA ILE A 34 -62.69 -0.02 -48.67
C ILE A 34 -62.52 -0.21 -50.17
N GLN A 35 -62.43 -1.46 -50.63
CA GLN A 35 -62.28 -1.78 -52.04
C GLN A 35 -63.55 -1.42 -52.85
N GLU A 36 -64.74 -1.66 -52.30
CA GLU A 36 -66.02 -1.37 -52.95
C GLU A 36 -66.36 0.13 -52.97
N ALA A 37 -65.80 0.92 -52.04
CA ALA A 37 -66.09 2.35 -51.91
C ALA A 37 -65.42 3.26 -52.95
N ASN A 38 -64.51 2.76 -53.80
CA ASN A 38 -63.83 3.53 -54.87
C ASN A 38 -63.34 4.92 -54.42
N LEU A 39 -62.65 4.98 -53.27
CA LEU A 39 -62.10 6.21 -52.73
C LEU A 39 -61.06 6.87 -53.65
N PRO A 40 -60.86 8.20 -53.56
CA PRO A 40 -59.76 8.88 -54.24
C PRO A 40 -58.40 8.32 -53.79
N ALA A 41 -57.40 8.37 -54.69
CA ALA A 41 -56.07 7.83 -54.43
C ALA A 41 -55.40 8.57 -53.24
N GLY A 42 -55.26 7.85 -52.13
CA GLY A 42 -54.64 8.33 -50.89
C GLY A 42 -53.19 7.90 -50.72
N GLY A 43 -52.42 8.66 -49.94
CA GLY A 43 -51.05 8.39 -49.55
C GLY A 43 -50.87 8.48 -48.02
N MET A 44 -49.83 7.80 -47.50
CA MET A 44 -49.41 7.94 -46.11
C MET A 44 -47.89 8.02 -46.03
N ALA A 45 -47.37 8.86 -45.12
CA ALA A 45 -45.92 9.01 -44.91
C ALA A 45 -45.58 9.16 -43.43
N ALA A 46 -44.48 8.54 -43.00
CA ALA A 46 -43.89 8.71 -41.68
C ALA A 46 -42.95 9.91 -41.69
N VAL A 47 -43.16 10.85 -40.78
CA VAL A 47 -42.43 12.12 -40.67
C VAL A 47 -41.82 12.28 -39.28
N GLY A 48 -40.59 12.81 -39.22
CA GLY A 48 -39.83 13.06 -38.00
C GLY A 48 -40.18 14.40 -37.38
N LEU A 49 -41.44 14.56 -36.98
CA LEU A 49 -42.01 15.75 -36.37
C LEU A 49 -42.79 15.35 -35.13
N THR A 50 -42.90 16.25 -34.16
CA THR A 50 -43.82 16.07 -33.02
C THR A 50 -45.28 16.20 -33.49
N TRP A 51 -46.23 15.63 -32.71
CA TRP A 51 -47.66 15.70 -33.04
C TRP A 51 -48.19 17.14 -33.20
N ASN A 52 -47.69 18.07 -32.39
CA ASN A 52 -48.08 19.48 -32.46
C ASN A 52 -47.48 20.20 -33.66
N GLU A 53 -46.22 19.93 -33.99
CA GLU A 53 -45.58 20.46 -35.20
C GLU A 53 -46.29 19.96 -36.46
N CYS A 54 -46.67 18.68 -36.50
CA CYS A 54 -47.47 18.14 -37.60
C CYS A 54 -48.80 18.89 -37.76
N LYS A 55 -49.54 19.15 -36.68
CA LYS A 55 -50.80 19.90 -36.77
C LYS A 55 -50.64 21.32 -37.32
N GLN A 56 -49.51 21.95 -37.07
CA GLN A 56 -49.23 23.32 -37.55
C GLN A 56 -48.72 23.34 -39.00
N MET A 57 -47.93 22.34 -39.39
CA MET A 57 -47.25 22.30 -40.69
C MET A 57 -48.04 21.54 -41.78
N CYS A 58 -49.01 20.71 -41.43
CA CYS A 58 -49.79 19.97 -42.43
C CYS A 58 -50.71 20.90 -43.24
N PRO A 59 -50.73 20.78 -44.57
CA PRO A 59 -51.77 21.35 -45.42
C PRO A 59 -53.18 20.93 -45.00
N SER A 60 -54.20 21.72 -45.34
CA SER A 60 -55.60 21.48 -44.90
C SER A 60 -56.20 20.15 -45.35
N ASP A 61 -55.67 19.55 -46.42
CA ASP A 61 -56.06 18.25 -46.99
C ASP A 61 -55.23 17.06 -46.46
N ILE A 62 -54.22 17.32 -45.61
CA ILE A 62 -53.38 16.30 -44.97
C ILE A 62 -53.66 16.29 -43.46
N ALA A 63 -53.96 15.11 -42.91
CA ALA A 63 -54.21 14.94 -41.49
C ALA A 63 -53.08 14.14 -40.81
N PRO A 64 -52.67 14.51 -39.57
CA PRO A 64 -51.87 13.62 -38.74
C PRO A 64 -52.72 12.41 -38.32
N ALA A 65 -52.25 11.21 -38.66
CA ALA A 65 -53.01 9.97 -38.62
C ALA A 65 -52.50 8.96 -37.57
N CYS A 66 -51.20 8.89 -37.30
CA CYS A 66 -50.64 7.99 -36.28
C CYS A 66 -49.53 8.68 -35.47
N HIS A 67 -49.68 8.79 -34.16
CA HIS A 67 -48.65 9.31 -33.25
C HIS A 67 -47.75 8.15 -32.78
N ASN A 68 -46.65 7.87 -33.47
CA ASN A 68 -45.86 6.65 -33.24
C ASN A 68 -44.80 6.80 -32.14
N ALA A 69 -44.15 7.95 -32.06
CA ALA A 69 -43.16 8.32 -31.03
C ALA A 69 -43.28 9.82 -30.75
N ILE A 70 -42.59 10.31 -29.70
CA ILE A 70 -42.56 11.74 -29.33
C ILE A 70 -42.23 12.64 -30.54
N ASP A 71 -41.31 12.20 -31.39
CA ASP A 71 -40.77 12.89 -32.55
C ASP A 71 -41.10 12.19 -33.88
N THR A 72 -42.09 11.30 -33.93
CA THR A 72 -42.41 10.57 -35.17
C THR A 72 -43.90 10.32 -35.34
N VAL A 73 -44.45 10.88 -36.42
CA VAL A 73 -45.88 10.88 -36.74
C VAL A 73 -46.09 10.33 -38.15
N THR A 74 -47.20 9.65 -38.40
CA THR A 74 -47.63 9.31 -39.76
C THR A 74 -48.72 10.26 -40.19
N VAL A 75 -48.53 10.92 -41.33
CA VAL A 75 -49.54 11.78 -41.98
C VAL A 75 -50.27 11.02 -43.08
N SER A 76 -51.53 11.39 -43.34
CA SER A 76 -52.46 10.71 -44.24
C SER A 76 -53.30 11.73 -45.01
N GLY A 77 -53.45 11.54 -46.32
CA GLY A 77 -54.18 12.46 -47.20
C GLY A 77 -54.16 12.01 -48.66
N PRO A 78 -54.53 12.88 -49.62
CA PRO A 78 -54.43 12.60 -51.05
C PRO A 78 -52.99 12.26 -51.44
N LYS A 79 -52.82 11.30 -52.36
CA LYS A 79 -51.50 10.79 -52.75
C LYS A 79 -50.57 11.89 -53.28
N GLU A 80 -51.08 12.73 -54.19
CA GLU A 80 -50.31 13.82 -54.79
C GLU A 80 -49.87 14.87 -53.75
N SER A 81 -50.72 15.18 -52.77
CA SER A 81 -50.42 16.13 -51.71
C SER A 81 -49.36 15.56 -50.74
N ILE A 82 -49.44 14.27 -50.42
CA ILE A 82 -48.46 13.59 -49.55
C ILE A 82 -47.08 13.51 -50.22
N GLU A 83 -47.01 13.18 -51.51
CA GLU A 83 -45.75 13.13 -52.26
C GLU A 83 -45.05 14.50 -52.24
N LYS A 84 -45.78 15.58 -52.55
CA LYS A 84 -45.27 16.96 -52.47
C LYS A 84 -44.80 17.34 -51.05
N PHE A 85 -45.58 16.99 -50.03
CA PHE A 85 -45.24 17.30 -48.65
C PHE A 85 -43.98 16.53 -48.17
N VAL A 86 -43.80 15.28 -48.62
CA VAL A 86 -42.59 14.49 -48.33
C VAL A 86 -41.36 15.11 -49.00
N GLU A 87 -41.48 15.59 -50.23
CA GLU A 87 -40.39 16.31 -50.92
C GLU A 87 -40.02 17.60 -50.16
N GLU A 88 -40.99 18.41 -49.75
CA GLU A 88 -40.76 19.64 -48.99
C GLU A 88 -40.05 19.37 -47.64
N LEU A 89 -40.44 18.30 -46.93
CA LEU A 89 -39.81 17.92 -45.66
C LEU A 89 -38.37 17.41 -45.85
N LYS A 90 -38.12 16.67 -46.94
CA LYS A 90 -36.75 16.22 -47.27
C LYS A 90 -35.84 17.39 -47.62
N GLU A 91 -36.33 18.41 -48.32
CA GLU A 91 -35.58 19.64 -48.58
C GLU A 91 -35.19 20.36 -47.27
N LYS A 92 -36.06 20.35 -46.27
CA LYS A 92 -35.80 20.89 -44.93
C LYS A 92 -34.94 19.97 -44.03
N LYS A 93 -34.40 18.87 -44.56
CA LYS A 93 -33.63 17.84 -43.83
C LYS A 93 -34.40 17.16 -42.69
N ILE A 94 -35.73 17.14 -42.77
CA ILE A 94 -36.60 16.44 -41.82
C ILE A 94 -36.83 15.01 -42.35
N PHE A 95 -36.83 14.03 -41.45
CA PHE A 95 -37.11 12.64 -41.84
C PHE A 95 -38.52 12.55 -42.43
N ALA A 96 -38.65 12.09 -43.67
CA ALA A 96 -39.94 11.83 -44.30
C ALA A 96 -39.85 10.61 -45.22
N LYS A 97 -40.69 9.60 -44.98
CA LYS A 97 -40.67 8.33 -45.73
C LYS A 97 -42.09 7.82 -45.97
N GLU A 98 -42.41 7.57 -47.23
CA GLU A 98 -43.69 6.99 -47.62
C GLU A 98 -43.90 5.58 -47.05
N VAL A 99 -45.17 5.27 -46.78
CA VAL A 99 -45.62 4.01 -46.21
C VAL A 99 -46.60 3.37 -47.19
N ALA A 100 -46.40 2.09 -47.49
CA ALA A 100 -47.31 1.35 -48.37
C ALA A 100 -48.75 1.31 -47.80
N CYS A 101 -49.68 1.98 -48.45
CA CYS A 101 -51.08 2.10 -48.03
C CYS A 101 -52.11 1.67 -49.09
N ASN A 102 -51.68 1.00 -50.16
CA ASN A 102 -52.54 0.53 -51.25
C ASN A 102 -53.47 1.61 -51.83
N GLN A 103 -52.95 2.84 -51.94
CA GLN A 103 -53.67 4.02 -52.42
C GLN A 103 -54.85 4.49 -51.54
N VAL A 104 -54.81 4.22 -50.23
CA VAL A 104 -55.88 4.60 -49.28
C VAL A 104 -55.33 5.47 -48.15
N ALA A 105 -56.04 6.55 -47.81
CA ALA A 105 -55.70 7.48 -46.73
C ALA A 105 -56.32 7.06 -45.38
N PHE A 106 -55.76 6.04 -44.74
CA PHE A 106 -56.28 5.52 -43.45
C PHE A 106 -56.22 6.57 -42.31
N HIS A 107 -57.14 6.47 -41.33
CA HIS A 107 -57.21 7.35 -40.13
C HIS A 107 -57.33 8.84 -40.44
N SER A 108 -58.06 9.14 -41.51
CA SER A 108 -58.35 10.50 -41.94
C SER A 108 -59.86 10.65 -42.10
N HIS A 109 -60.29 11.90 -42.28
CA HIS A 109 -61.68 12.22 -42.57
C HIS A 109 -62.20 11.57 -43.87
N TYR A 110 -61.31 11.16 -44.79
CA TYR A 110 -61.67 10.42 -46.00
C TYR A 110 -62.27 9.03 -45.71
N MET A 111 -62.07 8.47 -44.51
CA MET A 111 -62.66 7.17 -44.13
C MET A 111 -64.12 7.27 -43.67
N ILE A 112 -64.65 8.49 -43.46
CA ILE A 112 -66.02 8.71 -42.98
C ILE A 112 -67.06 8.24 -44.00
N GLU A 113 -66.78 8.33 -45.30
CA GLU A 113 -67.67 7.84 -46.37
C GLU A 113 -67.94 6.33 -46.29
N ILE A 114 -66.97 5.57 -45.76
CA ILE A 114 -67.08 4.10 -45.61
C ILE A 114 -67.77 3.72 -44.30
N ALA A 115 -67.74 4.59 -43.28
CA ALA A 115 -68.18 4.28 -41.92
C ALA A 115 -69.59 3.66 -41.83
N PRO A 116 -70.63 4.15 -42.56
CA PRO A 116 -71.98 3.58 -42.48
C PRO A 116 -72.07 2.18 -43.10
N LEU A 117 -71.37 1.95 -44.22
CA LEU A 117 -71.37 0.67 -44.93
C LEU A 117 -70.63 -0.39 -44.12
N LEU A 118 -69.46 -0.04 -43.58
CA LEU A 118 -68.68 -0.91 -42.71
C LEU A 118 -69.43 -1.25 -41.42
N LYS A 119 -70.10 -0.27 -40.80
CA LYS A 119 -70.92 -0.49 -39.61
C LYS A 119 -71.98 -1.57 -39.84
N LYS A 120 -72.74 -1.45 -40.93
CA LYS A 120 -73.79 -2.40 -41.30
C LYS A 120 -73.24 -3.82 -41.53
N CYS A 121 -72.06 -3.93 -42.14
CA CYS A 121 -71.40 -5.22 -42.31
C CYS A 121 -70.93 -5.81 -40.97
N LEU A 122 -70.36 -4.98 -40.08
CA LEU A 122 -69.86 -5.42 -38.78
C LEU A 122 -70.98 -5.78 -37.79
N GLU A 123 -72.15 -5.14 -37.88
CA GLU A 123 -73.34 -5.52 -37.10
C GLU A 123 -73.82 -6.94 -37.40
N ASN A 124 -73.57 -7.45 -38.60
CA ASN A 124 -73.90 -8.83 -38.98
C ASN A 124 -72.81 -9.84 -38.56
N VAL A 125 -71.62 -9.36 -38.19
CA VAL A 125 -70.45 -10.19 -37.86
C VAL A 125 -70.24 -10.29 -36.36
N ILE A 126 -70.33 -9.16 -35.65
CA ILE A 126 -70.05 -9.06 -34.22
C ILE A 126 -71.29 -9.49 -33.44
N ILE A 127 -71.12 -10.41 -32.49
CA ILE A 127 -72.19 -10.89 -31.63
C ILE A 127 -72.84 -9.73 -30.85
N ASN A 128 -74.17 -9.73 -30.79
CA ASN A 128 -74.97 -8.81 -29.97
C ASN A 128 -75.56 -9.52 -28.74
N PRO A 129 -75.41 -8.96 -27.52
CA PRO A 129 -74.69 -7.73 -27.19
C PRO A 129 -73.17 -7.88 -27.32
N SER A 130 -72.49 -6.82 -27.75
CA SER A 130 -71.04 -6.81 -27.93
C SER A 130 -70.31 -7.03 -26.59
N LYS A 131 -69.23 -7.83 -26.61
CA LYS A 131 -68.45 -8.13 -25.41
C LYS A 131 -67.72 -6.89 -24.87
N GLN A 132 -67.60 -6.83 -23.55
CA GLN A 132 -66.89 -5.77 -22.84
C GLN A 132 -65.37 -5.92 -23.00
N ARG A 133 -64.66 -4.80 -23.18
CA ARG A 133 -63.20 -4.73 -23.23
C ARG A 133 -62.64 -4.81 -21.81
N SER A 134 -61.57 -5.56 -21.60
CA SER A 134 -60.90 -5.61 -20.30
C SER A 134 -59.99 -4.40 -20.09
N SER A 135 -59.67 -4.08 -18.83
CA SER A 135 -58.73 -3.01 -18.49
C SER A 135 -57.29 -3.28 -18.95
N ARG A 136 -56.97 -4.53 -19.35
CA ARG A 136 -55.65 -4.89 -19.90
C ARG A 136 -55.46 -4.37 -21.33
N TRP A 137 -56.55 -4.10 -22.06
CA TRP A 137 -56.49 -3.59 -23.41
C TRP A 137 -56.55 -2.06 -23.42
N ILE A 138 -55.37 -1.44 -23.50
CA ILE A 138 -55.22 0.00 -23.71
C ILE A 138 -55.64 0.37 -25.14
N SER A 139 -56.61 1.28 -25.28
CA SER A 139 -57.12 1.72 -26.58
C SER A 139 -56.21 2.79 -27.17
N SER A 140 -55.82 2.64 -28.45
CA SER A 140 -55.12 3.70 -29.19
C SER A 140 -56.00 4.42 -30.21
N SER A 141 -57.29 4.09 -30.30
CA SER A 141 -58.27 4.74 -31.21
C SER A 141 -59.21 5.71 -30.51
N VAL A 142 -59.17 5.76 -29.18
CA VAL A 142 -59.99 6.64 -28.34
C VAL A 142 -59.05 7.35 -27.37
N PRO A 143 -59.12 8.68 -27.24
CA PRO A 143 -58.32 9.42 -26.26
C PRO A 143 -58.56 8.93 -24.83
N GLU A 144 -57.53 8.99 -23.98
CA GLU A 144 -57.55 8.45 -22.61
C GLU A 144 -58.70 9.01 -21.76
N ASN A 145 -59.00 10.30 -21.90
CA ASN A 145 -60.10 10.97 -21.21
C ASN A 145 -61.49 10.40 -21.55
N GLN A 146 -61.62 9.62 -22.62
CA GLN A 146 -62.87 9.04 -23.11
C GLN A 146 -62.92 7.51 -22.97
N TRP A 147 -61.96 6.86 -22.31
CA TRP A 147 -61.95 5.39 -22.17
C TRP A 147 -63.15 4.84 -21.38
N ASN A 148 -63.78 5.66 -20.52
CA ASN A 148 -64.97 5.27 -19.75
C ASN A 148 -66.30 5.52 -20.50
N THR A 149 -66.25 5.96 -21.76
CA THR A 149 -67.46 6.18 -22.57
C THR A 149 -68.04 4.86 -23.08
N PRO A 150 -69.37 4.77 -23.35
CA PRO A 150 -69.98 3.55 -23.90
C PRO A 150 -69.31 3.01 -25.17
N LEU A 151 -68.75 3.91 -26.00
CA LEU A 151 -67.99 3.56 -27.19
C LEU A 151 -66.73 2.75 -26.87
N ALA A 152 -66.00 3.11 -25.81
CA ALA A 152 -64.73 2.51 -25.45
C ALA A 152 -64.88 1.31 -24.49
N LEU A 153 -66.01 1.17 -23.80
CA LEU A 153 -66.25 0.07 -22.86
C LEU A 153 -66.48 -1.28 -23.56
N THR A 154 -66.99 -1.28 -24.80
CA THR A 154 -67.33 -2.51 -25.53
C THR A 154 -66.58 -2.58 -26.86
N SER A 155 -66.29 -3.80 -27.32
CA SER A 155 -65.71 -4.04 -28.65
C SER A 155 -66.83 -4.11 -29.71
N SER A 156 -67.58 -3.02 -29.83
CA SER A 156 -68.76 -2.91 -30.69
C SER A 156 -68.41 -2.62 -32.16
N PRO A 157 -69.36 -2.80 -33.10
CA PRO A 157 -69.21 -2.31 -34.47
C PRO A 157 -68.80 -0.84 -34.53
N ASP A 158 -69.37 0.00 -33.67
CA ASP A 158 -69.05 1.43 -33.56
C ASP A 158 -67.60 1.68 -33.15
N TYR A 159 -67.05 0.89 -32.22
CA TYR A 159 -65.64 1.00 -31.81
C TYR A 159 -64.69 0.69 -32.96
N HIS A 160 -64.96 -0.36 -33.74
CA HIS A 160 -64.11 -0.79 -34.86
C HIS A 160 -64.21 0.14 -36.08
N VAL A 161 -65.38 0.74 -36.30
CA VAL A 161 -65.55 1.83 -37.29
C VAL A 161 -64.77 3.07 -36.83
N ASN A 162 -64.90 3.46 -35.55
CA ASN A 162 -64.11 4.56 -34.99
C ASN A 162 -62.60 4.32 -35.13
N ASN A 163 -62.12 3.10 -34.91
CA ASN A 163 -60.71 2.76 -35.12
C ASN A 163 -60.22 3.07 -36.55
N LEU A 164 -61.04 2.90 -37.57
CA LEU A 164 -60.66 3.19 -38.95
C LEU A 164 -60.67 4.69 -39.27
N CYS A 165 -61.58 5.45 -38.67
CA CYS A 165 -61.78 6.87 -38.95
C CYS A 165 -60.90 7.80 -38.08
N SER A 166 -60.60 7.40 -36.85
CA SER A 166 -59.88 8.22 -35.87
C SER A 166 -58.36 8.00 -35.91
N PRO A 167 -57.56 9.00 -35.49
CA PRO A 167 -56.11 8.87 -35.41
C PRO A 167 -55.68 7.82 -34.38
N VAL A 168 -54.51 7.23 -34.61
CA VAL A 168 -53.91 6.22 -33.74
C VAL A 168 -52.93 6.85 -32.76
N LEU A 169 -53.29 6.85 -31.48
CA LEU A 169 -52.57 7.40 -30.34
C LEU A 169 -51.62 6.34 -29.74
N PHE A 170 -50.56 6.00 -30.49
CA PHE A 170 -49.68 4.90 -30.11
C PHE A 170 -48.67 5.30 -29.02
N GLN A 171 -48.08 6.49 -29.12
CA GLN A 171 -47.14 7.01 -28.11
C GLN A 171 -47.82 7.17 -26.74
N GLU A 172 -49.08 7.60 -26.70
CA GLU A 172 -49.89 7.71 -25.48
C GLU A 172 -50.08 6.33 -24.85
N ALA A 173 -50.37 5.30 -25.65
CA ALA A 173 -50.47 3.93 -25.15
C ALA A 173 -49.13 3.39 -24.61
N LEU A 174 -47.99 3.77 -25.21
CA LEU A 174 -46.65 3.35 -24.75
C LEU A 174 -46.29 3.90 -23.36
N GLN A 175 -46.85 5.04 -22.96
CA GLN A 175 -46.56 5.64 -21.64
C GLN A 175 -47.04 4.77 -20.46
N HIS A 176 -48.01 3.88 -20.69
CA HIS A 176 -48.52 2.97 -19.66
C HIS A 176 -47.69 1.67 -19.54
N ILE A 177 -46.66 1.48 -20.36
CA ILE A 177 -45.79 0.29 -20.29
C ILE A 177 -44.76 0.46 -19.16
N PRO A 178 -44.66 -0.48 -18.20
CA PRO A 178 -43.68 -0.43 -17.12
C PRO A 178 -42.23 -0.47 -17.63
N SER A 179 -41.28 0.05 -16.83
CA SER A 179 -39.88 0.19 -17.25
C SER A 179 -39.09 -1.12 -17.35
N ASN A 180 -39.55 -2.20 -16.71
CA ASN A 180 -38.98 -3.55 -16.75
C ASN A 180 -39.86 -4.53 -17.54
N ALA A 181 -40.67 -4.02 -18.47
CA ALA A 181 -41.62 -4.83 -19.22
C ALA A 181 -40.94 -5.62 -20.35
N ILE A 182 -41.49 -6.80 -20.64
CA ILE A 182 -41.17 -7.58 -21.84
C ILE A 182 -42.20 -7.22 -22.91
N VAL A 183 -41.74 -6.59 -24.00
CA VAL A 183 -42.59 -6.11 -25.08
C VAL A 183 -42.43 -6.99 -26.31
N ILE A 184 -43.51 -7.66 -26.70
CA ILE A 184 -43.55 -8.59 -27.83
C ILE A 184 -44.30 -7.96 -29.00
N GLU A 185 -43.62 -7.78 -30.13
CA GLU A 185 -44.25 -7.31 -31.37
C GLU A 185 -44.94 -8.49 -32.09
N LEU A 186 -46.26 -8.59 -31.95
CA LEU A 186 -47.14 -9.54 -32.64
C LEU A 186 -47.42 -9.05 -34.07
N ALA A 187 -46.48 -9.28 -34.98
CA ALA A 187 -46.62 -8.92 -36.39
C ALA A 187 -45.86 -9.88 -37.31
N PRO A 188 -46.29 -10.05 -38.59
CA PRO A 188 -45.56 -10.85 -39.57
C PRO A 188 -44.19 -10.25 -39.95
N HIS A 189 -43.90 -9.02 -39.53
CA HIS A 189 -42.60 -8.37 -39.63
C HIS A 189 -42.47 -7.28 -38.57
N CYS A 190 -41.27 -7.14 -37.98
CA CYS A 190 -40.92 -6.14 -36.98
C CYS A 190 -40.77 -4.72 -37.56
N LEU A 191 -41.87 -3.99 -37.68
CA LEU A 191 -41.89 -2.61 -38.15
C LEU A 191 -41.77 -1.60 -37.00
N LEU A 192 -42.22 -1.98 -35.80
CA LEU A 192 -42.29 -1.11 -34.63
C LEU A 192 -41.06 -1.21 -33.73
N LEU A 193 -40.25 -2.26 -33.85
CA LEU A 193 -39.12 -2.49 -32.96
C LEU A 193 -38.18 -1.29 -32.79
N ALA A 194 -37.90 -0.54 -33.85
CA ALA A 194 -37.05 0.66 -33.78
C ALA A 194 -37.71 1.80 -32.98
N ILE A 195 -39.04 1.92 -33.06
CA ILE A 195 -39.84 2.90 -32.33
C ILE A 195 -39.94 2.49 -30.86
N LEU A 196 -40.25 1.22 -30.59
CA LEU A 196 -40.34 0.68 -29.24
C LEU A 196 -39.02 0.84 -28.46
N LYS A 197 -37.87 0.53 -29.07
CA LYS A 197 -36.55 0.71 -28.46
C LYS A 197 -36.19 2.16 -28.14
N ARG A 198 -36.77 3.11 -28.88
CA ARG A 198 -36.49 4.53 -28.72
C ARG A 198 -37.47 5.22 -27.76
N SER A 199 -38.71 4.74 -27.71
CA SER A 199 -39.79 5.32 -26.90
C SER A 199 -39.91 4.71 -25.49
N LEU A 200 -39.32 3.54 -25.23
CA LEU A 200 -39.38 2.84 -23.94
C LEU A 200 -38.02 2.87 -23.22
N SER A 201 -37.99 2.51 -21.93
CA SER A 201 -36.76 2.44 -21.11
C SER A 201 -35.75 1.41 -21.63
N THR A 202 -34.47 1.62 -21.31
CA THR A 202 -33.37 0.70 -21.66
C THR A 202 -33.49 -0.68 -21.01
N ASP A 203 -34.23 -0.77 -19.90
CA ASP A 203 -34.43 -2.00 -19.13
C ASP A 203 -35.58 -2.86 -19.70
N CYS A 204 -36.36 -2.33 -20.65
CA CYS A 204 -37.39 -3.10 -21.34
C CYS A 204 -36.77 -4.08 -22.34
N VAL A 205 -37.24 -5.33 -22.31
CA VAL A 205 -36.82 -6.34 -23.29
C VAL A 205 -37.76 -6.29 -24.48
N HIS A 206 -37.21 -6.07 -25.68
CA HIS A 206 -37.99 -6.01 -26.91
C HIS A 206 -37.79 -7.25 -27.77
N LEU A 207 -38.88 -7.95 -28.05
CA LEU A 207 -38.86 -9.20 -28.80
C LEU A 207 -39.76 -9.14 -30.03
N ASN A 208 -39.31 -9.74 -31.12
CA ASN A 208 -40.07 -9.90 -32.34
C ASN A 208 -40.27 -11.38 -32.66
N LEU A 209 -41.41 -11.73 -33.21
CA LEU A 209 -41.73 -13.13 -33.51
C LEU A 209 -41.38 -13.53 -34.93
N MET A 210 -41.45 -12.60 -35.88
CA MET A 210 -41.16 -12.84 -37.29
C MET A 210 -40.42 -11.65 -37.93
N LYS A 211 -39.55 -11.94 -38.90
CA LYS A 211 -38.80 -10.92 -39.66
C LYS A 211 -38.84 -11.26 -41.16
N ARG A 212 -39.18 -10.27 -42.00
CA ARG A 212 -39.18 -10.42 -43.45
C ARG A 212 -37.76 -10.68 -43.95
N GLY A 213 -37.61 -11.64 -44.86
CA GLY A 213 -36.31 -12.03 -45.43
C GLY A 213 -35.55 -13.11 -44.63
N THR A 214 -36.13 -13.65 -43.56
CA THR A 214 -35.56 -14.80 -42.84
C THR A 214 -35.83 -16.09 -43.63
N HIS A 215 -34.83 -16.96 -43.75
CA HIS A 215 -34.94 -18.22 -44.48
C HIS A 215 -35.81 -19.25 -43.74
N ASP A 216 -35.66 -19.36 -42.41
CA ASP A 216 -36.46 -20.23 -41.54
C ASP A 216 -37.14 -19.42 -40.44
N HIS A 217 -38.45 -19.26 -40.57
CA HIS A 217 -39.28 -18.54 -39.60
C HIS A 217 -39.54 -19.33 -38.31
N ILE A 218 -39.52 -20.67 -38.37
CA ILE A 218 -39.81 -21.54 -37.22
C ILE A 218 -38.63 -21.51 -36.25
N ALA A 219 -37.41 -21.67 -36.76
CA ALA A 219 -36.20 -21.52 -35.95
C ALA A 219 -36.09 -20.12 -35.32
N TYR A 220 -36.41 -19.08 -36.10
CA TYR A 220 -36.42 -17.70 -35.60
C TYR A 220 -37.45 -17.49 -34.49
N PHE A 221 -38.66 -18.05 -34.63
CA PHE A 221 -39.70 -17.98 -33.61
C PHE A 221 -39.26 -18.67 -32.31
N TYR A 222 -38.78 -19.92 -32.38
CA TYR A 222 -38.31 -20.66 -31.20
C TYR A 222 -37.09 -20.03 -30.54
N SER A 223 -36.17 -19.42 -31.31
CA SER A 223 -35.05 -18.65 -30.75
C SER A 223 -35.54 -17.48 -29.89
N ASN A 224 -36.59 -16.76 -30.32
CA ASN A 224 -37.15 -15.67 -29.53
C ASN A 224 -38.01 -16.15 -28.35
N LEU A 225 -38.64 -17.34 -28.43
CA LEU A 225 -39.24 -17.98 -27.26
C LEU A 225 -38.16 -18.40 -26.23
N GLY A 226 -37.00 -18.84 -26.67
CA GLY A 226 -35.85 -19.11 -25.80
C GLY A 226 -35.37 -17.84 -25.07
N LYS A 227 -35.37 -16.69 -25.76
CA LYS A 227 -35.09 -15.40 -25.12
C LYS A 227 -36.14 -15.06 -24.07
N LEU A 228 -37.44 -15.26 -24.33
CA LEU A 228 -38.50 -15.09 -23.32
C LEU A 228 -38.24 -15.93 -22.07
N TYR A 229 -37.79 -17.18 -22.25
CA TYR A 229 -37.46 -18.07 -21.14
C TYR A 229 -36.28 -17.56 -20.31
N ASN A 230 -35.22 -17.05 -20.96
CA ASN A 230 -34.07 -16.45 -20.28
C ASN A 230 -34.44 -15.22 -19.44
N GLU A 231 -35.45 -14.45 -19.88
CA GLU A 231 -36.01 -13.33 -19.11
C GLU A 231 -36.96 -13.77 -17.97
N GLY A 232 -37.12 -15.08 -17.75
CA GLY A 232 -37.91 -15.65 -16.66
C GLY A 232 -39.35 -16.00 -17.01
N VAL A 233 -39.77 -15.92 -18.28
CA VAL A 233 -41.12 -16.34 -18.68
C VAL A 233 -41.17 -17.85 -18.88
N ASN A 234 -41.90 -18.54 -18.01
CA ASN A 234 -42.05 -20.00 -18.12
C ASN A 234 -43.08 -20.37 -19.20
N LEU A 235 -42.59 -20.78 -20.38
CA LEU A 235 -43.41 -21.16 -21.52
C LEU A 235 -43.59 -22.68 -21.60
N ASN A 236 -44.83 -23.15 -21.74
CA ASN A 236 -45.10 -24.55 -22.04
C ASN A 236 -44.94 -24.85 -23.53
N ILE A 237 -43.72 -25.14 -23.98
CA ILE A 237 -43.42 -25.44 -25.39
C ILE A 237 -43.98 -26.81 -25.81
N MET A 238 -44.19 -27.72 -24.85
CA MET A 238 -44.61 -29.09 -25.12
C MET A 238 -46.03 -29.18 -25.72
N SER A 239 -46.87 -28.15 -25.55
CA SER A 239 -48.21 -28.09 -26.17
C SER A 239 -48.18 -28.02 -27.69
N ASN A 240 -47.04 -27.62 -28.28
CA ASN A 240 -46.89 -27.49 -29.73
C ASN A 240 -46.50 -28.81 -30.40
N TYR A 241 -46.21 -29.86 -29.62
CA TYR A 241 -45.79 -31.17 -30.09
C TYR A 241 -46.83 -32.24 -29.74
N ALA A 242 -46.77 -33.39 -30.41
CA ALA A 242 -47.58 -34.53 -30.04
C ALA A 242 -47.30 -34.94 -28.58
N PRO A 243 -48.34 -35.35 -27.81
CA PRO A 243 -48.16 -35.69 -26.41
C PRO A 243 -47.18 -36.87 -26.28
N VAL A 244 -46.17 -36.68 -25.45
CA VAL A 244 -45.19 -37.73 -25.15
C VAL A 244 -45.89 -38.88 -24.43
N GLN A 245 -45.62 -40.11 -24.88
CA GLN A 245 -46.12 -41.32 -24.21
C GLN A 245 -45.29 -41.61 -22.96
N TYR A 246 -45.92 -41.50 -21.80
CA TYR A 246 -45.35 -41.90 -20.52
C TYR A 246 -45.88 -43.28 -20.12
N PRO A 247 -45.06 -44.16 -19.50
CA PRO A 247 -43.66 -43.95 -19.10
C PRO A 247 -42.68 -43.95 -20.28
N VAL A 248 -41.57 -43.22 -20.15
CA VAL A 248 -40.54 -43.12 -21.19
C VAL A 248 -39.78 -44.45 -21.34
N PRO A 249 -39.21 -44.76 -22.53
CA PRO A 249 -38.42 -45.97 -22.75
C PRO A 249 -37.20 -46.09 -21.80
N VAL A 250 -36.81 -47.33 -21.47
CA VAL A 250 -35.69 -47.62 -20.54
C VAL A 250 -34.32 -47.08 -21.01
N ASN A 251 -34.15 -46.90 -22.32
CA ASN A 251 -32.90 -46.38 -22.89
C ASN A 251 -32.79 -44.84 -22.86
N VAL A 252 -33.71 -44.15 -22.18
CA VAL A 252 -33.68 -42.69 -22.02
C VAL A 252 -32.61 -42.33 -20.98
N PRO A 253 -31.66 -41.42 -21.29
CA PRO A 253 -30.61 -41.03 -20.36
C PRO A 253 -31.13 -40.48 -19.02
N PHE A 254 -30.42 -40.77 -17.94
CA PHE A 254 -30.69 -40.18 -16.63
C PHE A 254 -30.43 -38.66 -16.64
N ILE A 255 -31.28 -37.89 -15.97
CA ILE A 255 -31.15 -36.43 -15.86
C ILE A 255 -30.02 -36.03 -14.88
N SER A 256 -29.62 -36.92 -13.97
CA SER A 256 -28.67 -36.63 -12.89
C SER A 256 -27.30 -36.10 -13.38
N SER A 257 -26.79 -36.61 -14.51
CA SER A 257 -25.52 -36.15 -15.09
C SER A 257 -25.58 -34.70 -15.59
N LEU A 258 -26.75 -34.25 -16.02
CA LEU A 258 -26.97 -32.87 -16.48
C LEU A 258 -27.10 -31.89 -15.32
N ILE A 259 -27.59 -32.36 -14.19
CA ILE A 259 -27.79 -31.56 -12.97
C ILE A 259 -26.47 -31.43 -12.20
N ALA A 260 -25.68 -32.50 -12.07
CA ALA A 260 -24.49 -32.53 -11.23
C ALA A 260 -23.41 -31.50 -11.62
N SER A 261 -23.30 -31.13 -12.90
CA SER A 261 -22.33 -30.11 -13.35
C SER A 261 -22.81 -28.66 -13.15
N GLN A 262 -24.06 -28.46 -12.72
CA GLN A 262 -24.68 -27.12 -12.58
C GLN A 262 -24.68 -26.61 -11.14
N TRP A 263 -24.38 -27.46 -10.15
CA TRP A 263 -24.28 -27.02 -8.76
C TRP A 263 -22.96 -26.30 -8.52
N ASP A 264 -23.03 -25.18 -7.82
CA ASP A 264 -21.84 -24.48 -7.33
C ASP A 264 -21.30 -25.19 -6.07
N HIS A 265 -20.30 -26.05 -6.25
CA HIS A 265 -19.59 -26.74 -5.16
C HIS A 265 -18.35 -25.96 -4.69
N SER A 266 -18.21 -24.67 -5.02
CA SER A 266 -17.08 -23.85 -4.57
C SER A 266 -17.03 -23.71 -3.04
N GLN A 267 -18.18 -23.71 -2.37
CA GLN A 267 -18.27 -23.66 -0.93
C GLN A 267 -18.00 -25.02 -0.29
N GLN A 268 -16.92 -25.12 0.48
CA GLN A 268 -16.56 -26.32 1.24
C GLN A 268 -17.19 -26.32 2.64
N TRP A 269 -17.69 -27.48 3.05
CA TRP A 269 -18.28 -27.70 4.38
C TRP A 269 -17.31 -28.45 5.28
N LYS A 270 -17.34 -28.19 6.60
CA LYS A 270 -16.44 -28.85 7.56
C LYS A 270 -16.85 -30.32 7.75
N ILE A 271 -16.05 -31.23 7.20
CA ILE A 271 -16.26 -32.68 7.34
C ILE A 271 -15.50 -33.14 8.60
N PRO A 272 -16.15 -33.85 9.55
CA PRO A 272 -15.47 -34.43 10.70
C PRO A 272 -14.35 -35.38 10.27
N THR A 273 -13.13 -35.18 10.78
CA THR A 273 -11.97 -36.04 10.47
C THR A 273 -11.84 -37.17 11.48
N PHE A 274 -11.19 -38.27 11.07
CA PHE A 274 -10.96 -39.43 11.95
C PHE A 274 -10.26 -39.05 13.28
N GLU A 275 -9.32 -38.10 13.23
CA GLU A 275 -8.62 -37.59 14.41
C GLU A 275 -9.55 -37.01 15.49
N MET A 276 -10.67 -36.39 15.08
CA MET A 276 -11.65 -35.82 16.01
C MET A 276 -12.35 -36.90 16.83
N PHE A 277 -12.47 -38.12 16.31
CA PHE A 277 -13.08 -39.24 17.02
C PHE A 277 -12.08 -39.91 17.98
N THR A 278 -10.80 -39.98 17.63
CA THR A 278 -9.77 -40.68 18.42
C THR A 278 -9.25 -39.91 19.63
N GLN A 279 -9.38 -38.58 19.68
CA GLN A 279 -8.96 -37.77 20.83
C GLN A 279 -9.77 -38.05 22.11
N SER A 280 -10.91 -38.74 22.00
CA SER A 280 -11.76 -39.11 23.14
C SER A 280 -11.22 -40.29 23.97
N LEU A 281 -10.20 -41.02 23.50
CA LEU A 281 -9.84 -42.34 24.02
C LEU A 281 -8.63 -42.40 24.98
N GLY A 282 -8.04 -41.30 25.45
CA GLY A 282 -7.03 -41.45 26.53
C GLY A 282 -6.10 -40.32 26.97
N SER A 283 -6.16 -39.09 26.44
CA SER A 283 -5.24 -38.02 26.88
C SER A 283 -5.97 -36.76 27.33
N THR A 284 -6.55 -36.78 28.54
CA THR A 284 -7.00 -35.54 29.21
C THR A 284 -5.85 -34.57 29.49
N GLN A 285 -4.60 -35.03 29.41
CA GLN A 285 -3.39 -34.27 29.73
C GLN A 285 -2.88 -33.36 28.60
N GLN A 286 -3.29 -33.62 27.35
CA GLN A 286 -2.88 -32.85 26.18
C GLN A 286 -4.10 -32.17 25.55
N ALA A 287 -4.13 -30.84 25.54
CA ALA A 287 -5.17 -30.05 24.90
C ALA A 287 -4.68 -29.48 23.56
N LYS A 288 -5.43 -29.75 22.49
CA LYS A 288 -5.24 -29.14 21.16
C LYS A 288 -6.02 -27.83 21.09
N HIS A 289 -5.34 -26.74 20.78
CA HIS A 289 -5.94 -25.43 20.53
C HIS A 289 -5.66 -25.00 19.08
N GLU A 290 -6.72 -24.81 18.29
CA GLU A 290 -6.65 -24.33 16.91
C GLU A 290 -6.94 -22.82 16.91
N ILE A 291 -5.94 -22.03 16.51
CA ILE A 291 -6.01 -20.58 16.43
C ILE A 291 -6.24 -20.19 14.97
N ASP A 292 -7.39 -19.57 14.72
CA ASP A 292 -7.76 -18.96 13.46
C ASP A 292 -7.86 -17.45 13.67
N LEU A 293 -7.36 -16.67 12.72
CA LEU A 293 -7.31 -15.21 12.78
C LEU A 293 -8.32 -14.55 11.84
N ASN A 294 -9.14 -15.34 11.13
CA ASN A 294 -10.22 -14.80 10.29
C ASN A 294 -11.29 -14.07 11.11
N ASP A 295 -11.99 -13.15 10.44
CA ASP A 295 -13.05 -12.33 11.02
C ASP A 295 -14.16 -13.19 11.65
N GLY A 296 -14.46 -12.93 12.94
CA GLY A 296 -15.46 -13.67 13.73
C GLY A 296 -14.91 -14.66 14.75
N SER A 297 -13.59 -14.88 14.79
CA SER A 297 -12.93 -15.71 15.82
C SER A 297 -12.60 -14.92 17.11
N GLU A 298 -12.53 -15.61 18.26
CA GLU A 298 -12.08 -15.04 19.56
C GLU A 298 -10.66 -14.46 19.46
N TYR A 299 -9.84 -14.96 18.53
CA TYR A 299 -8.43 -14.61 18.37
C TYR A 299 -8.16 -13.57 17.27
N SER A 300 -9.20 -13.06 16.61
CA SER A 300 -9.07 -12.01 15.57
C SER A 300 -8.33 -10.75 16.06
N SER A 301 -8.47 -10.43 17.36
CA SER A 301 -7.76 -9.31 17.98
C SER A 301 -6.23 -9.43 17.93
N ILE A 302 -5.69 -10.65 17.84
CA ILE A 302 -4.24 -10.94 17.80
C ILE A 302 -3.56 -10.31 16.59
N ILE A 303 -4.30 -10.03 15.51
CA ILE A 303 -3.79 -9.26 14.35
C ILE A 303 -3.17 -7.93 14.81
N GLY A 304 -3.71 -7.34 15.89
CA GLY A 304 -3.20 -6.11 16.47
C GLY A 304 -1.82 -6.21 17.12
N HIS A 305 -1.31 -7.41 17.40
CA HIS A 305 0.01 -7.65 17.97
C HIS A 305 1.07 -7.81 16.86
N GLN A 306 1.28 -6.72 16.12
CA GLN A 306 2.27 -6.66 15.04
C GLN A 306 3.61 -6.13 15.56
N ILE A 307 4.69 -6.89 15.33
CA ILE A 307 6.05 -6.53 15.72
C ILE A 307 6.94 -6.68 14.49
N ASP A 308 7.58 -5.59 14.09
CA ASP A 308 8.49 -5.49 12.94
C ASP A 308 7.87 -6.01 11.63
N GLY A 309 6.61 -5.65 11.37
CA GLY A 309 5.84 -6.07 10.20
C GLY A 309 5.26 -7.49 10.27
N ARG A 310 5.49 -8.25 11.34
CA ARG A 310 4.95 -9.62 11.51
C ARG A 310 3.90 -9.64 12.61
N CYS A 311 2.79 -10.33 12.38
CA CYS A 311 1.88 -10.68 13.46
C CYS A 311 2.54 -11.79 14.28
N LEU A 312 2.93 -11.49 15.52
CA LEU A 312 3.49 -12.49 16.43
C LEU A 312 2.42 -12.90 17.42
N PHE A 313 2.33 -14.20 17.74
CA PHE A 313 1.44 -14.64 18.80
C PHE A 313 1.95 -14.09 20.14
N PRO A 314 1.13 -13.33 20.90
CA PRO A 314 1.56 -12.69 22.14
C PRO A 314 2.05 -13.70 23.16
N ALA A 315 3.08 -13.33 23.92
CA ALA A 315 3.58 -14.13 25.04
C ALA A 315 2.46 -14.48 26.04
N THR A 316 1.55 -13.54 26.26
CA THR A 316 0.40 -13.67 27.14
C THR A 316 -0.66 -14.62 26.59
N GLY A 317 -0.75 -14.76 25.27
CA GLY A 317 -1.60 -15.73 24.60
C GLY A 317 -1.27 -17.15 25.04
N TYR A 318 0.02 -17.50 25.12
CA TYR A 318 0.47 -18.82 25.58
C TYR A 318 0.00 -19.11 27.01
N LEU A 319 0.12 -18.12 27.90
CA LEU A 319 -0.28 -18.24 29.29
C LEU A 319 -1.79 -18.43 29.42
N VAL A 320 -2.59 -17.71 28.63
CA VAL A 320 -4.04 -17.89 28.61
C VAL A 320 -4.43 -19.28 28.05
N LEU A 321 -3.72 -19.81 27.06
CA LEU A 321 -3.96 -21.18 26.57
C LEU A 321 -3.69 -22.23 27.66
N VAL A 322 -2.59 -22.07 28.40
CA VAL A 322 -2.26 -22.93 29.55
C VAL A 322 -3.30 -22.79 30.64
N TRP A 323 -3.74 -21.56 30.95
CA TRP A 323 -4.79 -21.29 31.93
C TRP A 323 -6.12 -21.95 31.54
N LYS A 324 -6.54 -21.83 30.28
CA LYS A 324 -7.74 -22.50 29.73
C LYS A 324 -7.64 -24.03 29.87
N THR A 325 -6.48 -24.62 29.57
CA THR A 325 -6.25 -26.07 29.70
C THR A 325 -6.27 -26.51 31.16
N TYR A 326 -5.61 -25.76 32.05
CA TYR A 326 -5.55 -26.06 33.47
C TYR A 326 -6.93 -25.94 34.14
N ALA A 327 -7.74 -24.97 33.73
CA ALA A 327 -9.12 -24.82 34.20
C ALA A 327 -9.97 -26.05 33.86
N LYS A 328 -9.85 -26.56 32.62
CA LYS A 328 -10.53 -27.78 32.18
C LYS A 328 -10.07 -29.01 32.97
N LEU A 329 -8.77 -29.12 33.28
CA LEU A 329 -8.24 -30.21 34.11
C LEU A 329 -8.80 -30.22 35.54
N HIS A 330 -9.07 -29.04 36.11
CA HIS A 330 -9.67 -28.85 37.43
C HIS A 330 -11.20 -28.75 37.41
N ASN A 331 -11.85 -29.11 36.30
CA ASN A 331 -13.31 -29.09 36.12
C ASN A 331 -13.99 -27.72 36.27
N TYR A 332 -13.28 -26.62 35.99
CA TYR A 332 -13.91 -25.31 35.82
C TYR A 332 -14.51 -25.19 34.41
N GLU A 333 -15.77 -24.79 34.31
CA GLU A 333 -16.42 -24.50 33.02
C GLU A 333 -15.81 -23.25 32.34
N ASP A 334 -15.40 -22.28 33.16
CA ASP A 334 -14.84 -21.01 32.72
C ASP A 334 -13.54 -20.70 33.48
N TYR A 335 -12.45 -20.49 32.72
CA TYR A 335 -11.14 -20.18 33.28
C TYR A 335 -11.14 -18.86 34.06
N ARG A 336 -12.05 -17.93 33.73
CA ARG A 336 -12.19 -16.61 34.39
C ARG A 336 -12.60 -16.70 35.86
N GLN A 337 -12.96 -17.87 36.37
CA GLN A 337 -13.30 -18.06 37.78
C GLN A 337 -12.13 -18.56 38.63
N MET A 338 -11.03 -18.98 38.00
CA MET A 338 -9.93 -19.68 38.65
C MET A 338 -8.70 -18.76 38.80
N SER A 339 -8.29 -18.50 40.04
CA SER A 339 -7.06 -17.74 40.34
C SER A 339 -5.83 -18.64 40.15
N VAL A 340 -4.83 -18.14 39.43
CA VAL A 340 -3.65 -18.92 39.01
C VAL A 340 -2.34 -18.24 39.32
N LEU A 341 -1.31 -19.04 39.54
CA LEU A 341 0.07 -18.64 39.68
C LEU A 341 0.90 -19.37 38.62
N PHE A 342 1.62 -18.60 37.80
CA PHE A 342 2.65 -19.08 36.91
C PHE A 342 4.01 -18.83 37.52
N GLU A 343 4.90 -19.82 37.47
CA GLU A 343 6.28 -19.73 37.96
C GLU A 343 7.24 -20.18 36.86
N GLN A 344 8.40 -19.53 36.79
CA GLN A 344 9.52 -19.92 35.93
C GLN A 344 9.11 -20.10 34.46
N VAL A 345 8.29 -19.19 33.93
CA VAL A 345 7.87 -19.22 32.53
C VAL A 345 9.05 -18.83 31.66
N GLN A 346 9.40 -19.68 30.70
CA GLN A 346 10.43 -19.44 29.70
C GLN A 346 9.84 -19.57 28.30
N ILE A 347 10.06 -18.54 27.48
CA ILE A 347 9.62 -18.46 26.09
C ILE A 347 10.85 -18.66 25.21
N HIS A 348 10.95 -19.83 24.59
CA HIS A 348 12.07 -20.22 23.74
C HIS A 348 11.97 -19.60 22.35
N ARG A 349 10.74 -19.43 21.84
CA ARG A 349 10.48 -18.94 20.48
C ARG A 349 9.15 -18.21 20.40
N ALA A 350 9.07 -17.16 19.58
CA ALA A 350 7.81 -16.53 19.21
C ALA A 350 7.23 -17.17 17.92
N THR A 351 5.95 -17.55 17.96
CA THR A 351 5.19 -18.04 16.79
C THR A 351 4.76 -16.89 15.89
N ILE A 352 4.92 -17.06 14.57
CA ILE A 352 4.50 -16.10 13.56
C ILE A 352 3.12 -16.50 13.05
N CYS A 353 2.19 -15.56 13.13
CA CYS A 353 0.81 -15.72 12.74
C CYS A 353 0.57 -15.27 11.29
N SER A 354 -0.30 -15.98 10.57
CA SER A 354 -0.76 -15.62 9.22
C SER A 354 -2.28 -15.54 9.17
N LEU A 355 -2.82 -14.64 8.36
CA LEU A 355 -4.28 -14.48 8.19
C LEU A 355 -4.92 -15.70 7.51
N THR A 356 -4.19 -16.40 6.64
CA THR A 356 -4.74 -17.51 5.83
C THR A 356 -4.64 -18.86 6.52
N ASN A 357 -3.57 -19.10 7.29
CA ASN A 357 -3.28 -20.41 7.85
C ASN A 357 -3.62 -20.44 9.33
N LYS A 358 -4.23 -21.54 9.74
CA LYS A 358 -4.52 -21.84 11.14
C LYS A 358 -3.29 -22.39 11.83
N ILE A 359 -3.11 -22.01 13.09
CA ILE A 359 -2.01 -22.45 13.93
C ILE A 359 -2.55 -23.42 14.97
N ILE A 360 -1.81 -24.50 15.23
CA ILE A 360 -2.21 -25.53 16.19
C ILE A 360 -1.18 -25.59 17.31
N PHE A 361 -1.63 -25.33 18.53
CA PHE A 361 -0.83 -25.50 19.73
C PHE A 361 -1.29 -26.74 20.51
N TYR A 362 -0.32 -27.53 20.96
CA TYR A 362 -0.53 -28.62 21.90
C TYR A 362 -0.01 -28.19 23.26
N VAL A 363 -0.92 -28.13 24.25
CA VAL A 363 -0.58 -27.78 25.62
C VAL A 363 -0.61 -29.05 26.46
N ASN A 364 0.55 -29.43 27.00
CA ASN A 364 0.68 -30.56 27.91
C ASN A 364 0.88 -30.02 29.33
N ILE A 365 0.13 -30.53 30.30
CA ILE A 365 0.31 -30.18 31.71
C ILE A 365 0.47 -31.45 32.53
N LEU A 366 1.56 -31.55 33.29
CA LEU A 366 1.77 -32.62 34.25
C LEU A 366 0.97 -32.32 35.54
N PRO A 367 0.00 -33.18 35.93
CA PRO A 367 -0.91 -32.88 37.04
C PRO A 367 -0.24 -32.92 38.42
N THR A 368 0.92 -33.57 38.56
CA THR A 368 1.59 -33.77 39.85
C THR A 368 2.32 -32.53 40.36
N ASN A 369 3.06 -31.86 39.49
CA ASN A 369 3.85 -30.68 39.82
C ASN A 369 3.34 -29.41 39.13
N GLY A 370 2.41 -29.53 38.18
CA GLY A 370 1.90 -28.40 37.40
C GLY A 370 2.85 -27.90 36.32
N THR A 371 3.91 -28.64 35.96
CA THR A 371 4.79 -28.22 34.86
C THR A 371 4.07 -28.37 33.54
N PHE A 372 4.17 -27.34 32.70
CA PHE A 372 3.55 -27.32 31.39
C PHE A 372 4.56 -27.08 30.29
N GLU A 373 4.24 -27.58 29.11
CA GLU A 373 4.94 -27.31 27.86
C GLU A 373 3.93 -27.02 26.75
N ILE A 374 4.29 -26.09 25.86
CA ILE A 374 3.51 -25.78 24.66
C ILE A 374 4.33 -26.17 23.44
N ILE A 375 3.71 -26.96 22.57
CA ILE A 375 4.34 -27.51 21.37
C ILE A 375 3.59 -27.00 20.13
N GLU A 376 4.36 -26.49 19.15
CA GLU A 376 3.90 -26.20 17.78
C GLU A 376 4.80 -26.97 16.81
N ASN A 377 4.21 -27.71 15.86
CA ASN A 377 4.95 -28.47 14.85
C ASN A 377 6.09 -29.34 15.43
N ASN A 378 5.83 -30.02 16.55
CA ASN A 378 6.80 -30.83 17.32
C ASN A 378 8.00 -30.04 17.92
N THR A 379 7.91 -28.72 18.01
CA THR A 379 8.91 -27.88 18.67
C THR A 379 8.34 -27.23 19.93
N ILE A 380 9.13 -27.21 21.01
CA ILE A 380 8.74 -26.59 22.28
C ILE A 380 8.88 -25.07 22.15
N ILE A 381 7.81 -24.35 22.49
CA ILE A 381 7.75 -22.88 22.43
C ILE A 381 7.89 -22.30 23.82
N VAL A 382 7.08 -22.78 24.76
CA VAL A 382 7.00 -22.24 26.12
C VAL A 382 7.04 -23.39 27.12
N THR A 383 7.79 -23.19 28.20
CA THR A 383 7.84 -24.09 29.36
C THR A 383 7.63 -23.30 30.63
N GLY A 384 7.04 -23.91 31.65
CA GLY A 384 6.91 -23.28 32.96
C GLY A 384 6.14 -24.14 33.94
N ARG A 385 5.71 -23.55 35.04
CA ARG A 385 4.87 -24.20 36.05
C ARG A 385 3.61 -23.39 36.31
N ILE A 386 2.48 -24.07 36.47
CA ILE A 386 1.20 -23.47 36.86
C ILE A 386 0.68 -24.14 38.12
N SER A 387 0.18 -23.34 39.06
CA SER A 387 -0.50 -23.80 40.27
C SER A 387 -1.71 -22.93 40.59
N LEU A 388 -2.56 -23.39 41.51
CA LEU A 388 -3.63 -22.55 42.07
C LEU A 388 -3.00 -21.46 42.95
N SER A 389 -3.54 -20.24 42.89
CA SER A 389 -3.08 -19.12 43.71
C SER A 389 -3.96 -18.92 44.95
N GLU A 390 -3.32 -18.60 46.08
CA GLU A 390 -4.02 -17.99 47.24
C GLU A 390 -4.32 -16.49 47.00
N GLN A 391 -5.12 -15.87 47.86
CA GLN A 391 -5.52 -14.45 47.77
C GLN A 391 -4.32 -13.48 47.77
N LEU A 392 -4.39 -12.44 46.94
CA LEU A 392 -3.41 -11.35 46.83
C LEU A 392 -3.31 -10.54 48.14
N LYS A 393 -2.21 -10.69 48.89
CA LYS A 393 -1.95 -9.91 50.12
C LYS A 393 -1.16 -8.61 49.90
N MET A 394 -0.25 -8.56 48.92
CA MET A 394 0.73 -7.45 48.77
C MET A 394 0.16 -6.16 48.14
N GLN A 395 -0.88 -6.25 47.31
CA GLN A 395 -1.48 -5.07 46.65
C GLN A 395 -2.13 -4.06 47.61
N LYS A 396 -2.48 -4.48 48.83
CA LYS A 396 -3.02 -3.58 49.86
C LYS A 396 -1.98 -2.56 50.36
N PHE A 397 -0.69 -2.87 50.26
CA PHE A 397 0.39 -2.01 50.77
C PHE A 397 0.72 -0.84 49.82
N HIS A 398 0.71 -1.08 48.50
CA HIS A 398 1.12 -0.07 47.52
C HIS A 398 0.01 0.90 47.07
N LYS A 399 -1.27 0.62 47.37
CA LYS A 399 -2.38 1.58 47.16
C LYS A 399 -2.21 2.91 47.93
N GLN A 400 -1.28 2.98 48.88
CA GLN A 400 -1.05 4.17 49.73
C GLN A 400 -0.15 5.24 49.12
N ILE A 401 0.53 4.97 47.99
CA ILE A 401 1.43 5.94 47.36
C ILE A 401 0.61 6.89 46.48
N LYS A 402 0.34 8.11 46.98
CA LYS A 402 -0.23 9.19 46.18
C LYS A 402 0.89 9.83 45.37
N PHE A 403 0.73 9.90 44.05
CA PHE A 403 1.67 10.56 43.14
C PHE A 403 1.18 11.96 42.78
N ASP A 404 2.13 12.88 42.65
CA ASP A 404 1.87 14.28 42.28
C ASP A 404 1.43 14.39 40.82
N ASP A 405 0.22 14.91 40.60
CA ASP A 405 -0.37 15.25 39.29
C ASP A 405 0.34 16.42 38.56
N THR A 406 1.48 16.88 39.05
CA THR A 406 2.18 18.08 38.54
C THR A 406 3.05 17.79 37.31
N ASN A 407 3.33 16.52 37.00
CA ASN A 407 4.16 16.12 35.86
C ASN A 407 3.33 15.84 34.59
N LYS A 408 3.86 16.22 33.42
CA LYS A 408 3.21 15.96 32.12
C LYS A 408 3.24 14.47 31.79
N ASN A 409 2.08 13.83 31.76
CA ASN A 409 1.95 12.40 31.42
C ASN A 409 2.04 12.15 29.91
N LEU A 410 2.57 11.00 29.53
CA LEU A 410 2.54 10.46 28.18
C LEU A 410 1.12 9.96 27.86
N GLN A 411 0.57 10.41 26.74
CA GLN A 411 -0.75 10.01 26.27
C GLN A 411 -0.66 8.78 25.37
N THR A 412 -1.77 8.04 25.19
CA THR A 412 -1.84 6.83 24.34
C THR A 412 -1.13 7.01 22.99
N ASN A 413 -1.42 8.09 22.26
CA ASN A 413 -0.84 8.31 20.93
C ASN A 413 0.68 8.55 20.96
N GLU A 414 1.18 9.16 22.03
CA GLU A 414 2.62 9.42 22.20
C GLU A 414 3.38 8.13 22.50
N ILE A 415 2.82 7.26 23.34
CA ILE A 415 3.42 5.97 23.74
C ILE A 415 3.50 5.04 22.54
N TYR A 416 2.39 4.84 21.82
CA TYR A 416 2.36 3.92 20.69
C TYR A 416 3.10 4.46 19.47
N ARG A 417 3.33 5.78 19.40
CA ARG A 417 4.25 6.38 18.43
C ARG A 417 5.71 6.01 18.74
N ASP A 418 6.14 6.14 20.00
CA ASP A 418 7.47 5.72 20.47
C ASP A 418 7.71 4.23 20.19
N PHE A 419 6.72 3.39 20.50
CA PHE A 419 6.72 1.97 20.19
C PHE A 419 6.85 1.68 18.70
N ASN A 420 6.09 2.37 17.84
CA ASN A 420 6.18 2.18 16.40
C ASN A 420 7.58 2.53 15.86
N LEU A 421 8.20 3.61 16.34
CA LEU A 421 9.59 3.97 15.98
C LEU A 421 10.59 2.88 16.36
N ARG A 422 10.37 2.19 17.48
CA ARG A 422 11.18 1.05 17.94
C ARG A 422 10.87 -0.26 17.21
N GLY A 423 9.79 -0.32 16.42
CA GLY A 423 9.38 -1.48 15.62
C GLY A 423 8.18 -2.25 16.17
N TYR A 424 7.53 -1.77 17.23
CA TYR A 424 6.29 -2.35 17.74
C TYR A 424 5.08 -1.65 17.09
N GLU A 425 4.45 -2.34 16.14
CA GLU A 425 3.36 -1.84 15.31
C GLU A 425 1.99 -2.20 15.93
N TYR A 426 1.83 -1.98 17.25
CA TYR A 426 0.61 -2.34 17.97
C TYR A 426 -0.63 -1.61 17.44
N SER A 427 -1.72 -2.35 17.25
CA SER A 427 -3.02 -1.81 16.81
C SER A 427 -4.20 -2.49 17.52
N GLY A 428 -5.40 -1.91 17.40
CA GLY A 428 -6.62 -2.44 18.02
C GLY A 428 -6.53 -2.52 19.55
N LEU A 429 -6.92 -3.68 20.11
CA LEU A 429 -6.98 -3.92 21.56
C LEU A 429 -5.60 -3.86 22.25
N PHE A 430 -4.51 -4.10 21.52
CA PHE A 430 -3.15 -4.03 22.04
C PHE A 430 -2.69 -2.58 22.30
N ARG A 431 -3.48 -1.57 21.91
CA ARG A 431 -3.29 -0.16 22.29
C ARG A 431 -3.97 0.20 23.62
N GLY A 432 -3.70 -0.60 24.66
CA GLY A 432 -4.39 -0.51 25.96
C GLY A 432 -3.84 0.51 26.95
N ILE A 433 -2.63 1.07 26.78
CA ILE A 433 -2.10 2.08 27.72
C ILE A 433 -2.79 3.43 27.49
N ASN A 434 -3.58 3.89 28.48
CA ASN A 434 -4.32 5.15 28.39
C ASN A 434 -3.37 6.34 28.58
N GLN A 435 -2.75 6.41 29.75
CA GLN A 435 -1.76 7.43 30.12
C GLN A 435 -0.73 6.85 31.07
N ILE A 436 0.48 7.40 31.07
CA ILE A 436 1.56 6.97 31.96
C ILE A 436 2.55 8.09 32.23
N ASN A 437 3.17 8.09 33.40
CA ASN A 437 4.22 9.03 33.74
C ASN A 437 5.46 8.81 32.85
N ILE A 438 6.30 9.85 32.73
CA ILE A 438 7.50 9.84 31.88
C ILE A 438 8.46 8.71 32.26
N ASP A 439 8.60 8.45 33.55
CA ASP A 439 9.49 7.43 34.11
C ASP A 439 8.93 6.00 33.98
N GLY A 440 7.68 5.84 33.54
CA GLY A 440 7.04 4.52 33.38
C GLY A 440 6.59 3.85 34.69
N THR A 441 6.69 4.53 35.83
CA THR A 441 6.42 3.95 37.16
C THR A 441 4.93 3.88 37.53
N TYR A 442 4.10 4.77 37.01
CA TYR A 442 2.66 4.81 37.31
C TYR A 442 1.86 5.27 36.10
N GLY A 443 0.71 4.63 35.86
CA GLY A 443 -0.20 4.99 34.77
C GLY A 443 -1.57 4.31 34.85
N GLU A 444 -2.30 4.33 33.74
CA GLU A 444 -3.63 3.75 33.58
C GLU A 444 -3.72 2.87 32.33
N LEU A 445 -4.30 1.68 32.49
CA LEU A 445 -4.53 0.70 31.43
C LEU A 445 -6.04 0.53 31.18
N LYS A 446 -6.43 0.34 29.92
CA LYS A 446 -7.81 0.08 29.49
C LYS A 446 -8.11 -1.41 29.56
N TRP A 447 -9.26 -1.77 30.12
CA TRP A 447 -9.77 -3.13 30.14
C TRP A 447 -10.87 -3.31 29.08
N ASN A 448 -10.64 -4.18 28.10
CA ASN A 448 -11.56 -4.48 27.00
C ASN A 448 -12.15 -5.90 27.07
N ASN A 449 -12.23 -6.48 28.27
CA ASN A 449 -12.69 -7.85 28.50
C ASN A 449 -11.86 -8.95 27.80
N ASP A 450 -10.58 -8.66 27.54
CA ASP A 450 -9.62 -9.61 26.97
C ASP A 450 -8.34 -9.65 27.82
N TRP A 451 -8.06 -10.83 28.38
CA TRP A 451 -6.89 -11.05 29.23
C TRP A 451 -5.58 -11.02 28.44
N ILE A 452 -5.59 -11.43 27.16
CA ILE A 452 -4.39 -11.50 26.33
C ILE A 452 -3.84 -10.09 26.11
N SER A 453 -4.65 -9.18 25.59
CA SER A 453 -4.26 -7.79 25.37
C SER A 453 -3.97 -7.04 26.67
N TYR A 454 -4.75 -7.26 27.74
CA TYR A 454 -4.52 -6.53 28.99
C TYR A 454 -3.20 -6.91 29.66
N ILE A 455 -2.89 -8.20 29.80
CA ILE A 455 -1.59 -8.63 30.34
C ILE A 455 -0.46 -8.17 29.43
N ASP A 456 -0.66 -8.19 28.10
CA ASP A 456 0.35 -7.72 27.16
C ASP A 456 0.63 -6.23 27.37
N THR A 457 -0.39 -5.42 27.61
CA THR A 457 -0.21 -3.99 27.92
C THR A 457 0.58 -3.77 29.21
N MET A 458 0.49 -4.67 30.20
CA MET A 458 1.38 -4.63 31.37
C MET A 458 2.83 -4.95 31.01
N LEU A 459 3.07 -5.90 30.09
CA LEU A 459 4.41 -6.16 29.55
C LEU A 459 4.94 -4.94 28.79
N GLN A 460 4.07 -4.28 28.01
CA GLN A 460 4.40 -3.05 27.27
C GLN A 460 4.84 -1.93 28.21
N VAL A 461 4.25 -1.78 29.41
CA VAL A 461 4.69 -0.75 30.37
C VAL A 461 6.16 -0.90 30.75
N HIS A 462 6.64 -2.14 30.91
CA HIS A 462 8.06 -2.40 31.17
C HIS A 462 8.95 -1.96 29.98
N LEU A 463 8.43 -2.03 28.75
CA LEU A 463 9.16 -1.64 27.55
C LEU A 463 9.33 -0.12 27.40
N ILE A 464 8.58 0.72 28.13
CA ILE A 464 8.62 2.18 27.98
C ILE A 464 10.00 2.77 28.28
N THR A 465 10.68 2.25 29.30
CA THR A 465 12.03 2.65 29.74
C THR A 465 13.12 1.96 28.95
N SER A 466 12.83 0.80 28.35
CA SER A 466 13.79 0.07 27.52
C SER A 466 14.15 0.83 26.24
N GLN A 467 15.30 0.53 25.65
CA GLN A 467 15.72 1.06 24.34
C GLN A 467 15.77 -0.05 23.30
N GLY A 468 15.40 0.29 22.06
CA GLY A 468 15.36 -0.63 20.93
C GLY A 468 14.20 -1.62 20.97
N LEU A 469 14.29 -2.65 20.12
CA LEU A 469 13.29 -3.72 20.02
C LEU A 469 13.66 -4.87 20.96
N GLN A 470 12.80 -5.16 21.92
CA GLN A 470 12.94 -6.23 22.91
C GLN A 470 11.71 -7.12 22.97
N LEU A 471 11.91 -8.42 23.22
CA LEU A 471 10.82 -9.39 23.38
C LEU A 471 10.90 -10.06 24.75
N PRO A 472 9.75 -10.40 25.37
CA PRO A 472 9.73 -11.13 26.63
C PRO A 472 10.27 -12.56 26.44
N THR A 473 11.17 -12.97 27.32
CA THR A 473 11.81 -14.30 27.28
C THR A 473 11.59 -15.09 28.56
N ARG A 474 11.52 -14.41 29.71
CA ARG A 474 11.30 -15.05 31.00
C ARG A 474 10.36 -14.23 31.87
N ILE A 475 9.50 -14.92 32.60
CA ILE A 475 8.67 -14.36 33.67
C ILE A 475 8.88 -15.25 34.89
N ASP A 476 9.48 -14.71 35.94
CA ASP A 476 9.79 -15.49 37.14
C ASP A 476 8.52 -15.88 37.89
N SER A 477 7.57 -14.95 38.05
CA SER A 477 6.26 -15.23 38.63
C SER A 477 5.17 -14.31 38.05
N LEU A 478 4.02 -14.88 37.68
CA LEU A 478 2.82 -14.13 37.30
C LEU A 478 1.61 -14.69 38.03
N ARG A 479 0.95 -13.86 38.83
CA ARG A 479 -0.25 -14.20 39.57
C ARG A 479 -1.46 -13.45 39.01
N ILE A 480 -2.56 -14.17 38.82
CA ILE A 480 -3.81 -13.64 38.28
C ILE A 480 -4.96 -14.02 39.22
N ASP A 481 -5.66 -13.02 39.72
CA ASP A 481 -6.90 -13.17 40.51
C ASP A 481 -8.07 -12.44 39.79
N PRO A 482 -8.89 -13.18 39.04
CA PRO A 482 -9.97 -12.59 38.25
C PRO A 482 -11.03 -11.86 39.07
N LYS A 483 -11.34 -12.36 40.27
CA LYS A 483 -12.39 -11.79 41.13
C LYS A 483 -11.96 -10.41 41.61
N PHE A 484 -10.74 -10.31 42.14
CA PHE A 484 -10.18 -9.04 42.56
C PHE A 484 -9.96 -8.08 41.39
N HIS A 485 -9.59 -8.60 40.21
CA HIS A 485 -9.45 -7.78 39.01
C HIS A 485 -10.76 -7.07 38.66
N LEU A 486 -11.89 -7.79 38.62
CA LEU A 486 -13.20 -7.19 38.34
C LEU A 486 -13.63 -6.15 39.38
N GLU A 487 -13.32 -6.35 40.66
CA GLU A 487 -13.58 -5.38 41.73
C GLU A 487 -12.73 -4.09 41.59
N SER A 488 -11.55 -4.19 40.98
CA SER A 488 -10.60 -3.09 40.86
C SER A 488 -10.85 -2.17 39.65
N ILE A 489 -11.69 -2.60 38.69
CA ILE A 489 -12.00 -1.82 37.50
C ILE A 489 -12.91 -0.64 37.88
N SER A 490 -12.54 0.56 37.44
CA SER A 490 -13.39 1.74 37.57
C SER A 490 -14.63 1.61 36.67
N SER A 491 -15.83 1.63 37.24
CA SER A 491 -17.10 1.47 36.50
C SER A 491 -17.38 2.55 35.45
N LEU A 492 -16.79 3.74 35.59
CA LEU A 492 -17.01 4.89 34.70
C LEU A 492 -16.17 4.86 33.42
N THR A 493 -14.91 4.41 33.51
CA THR A 493 -13.92 4.53 32.42
C THR A 493 -13.38 3.18 31.94
N SER A 494 -13.74 2.07 32.59
CA SER A 494 -13.19 0.73 32.32
C SER A 494 -11.65 0.70 32.32
N THR A 495 -11.03 1.47 33.22
CA THR A 495 -9.58 1.57 33.38
C THR A 495 -9.13 0.98 34.71
N CYS A 496 -7.87 0.57 34.77
CA CYS A 496 -7.17 0.12 35.97
C CYS A 496 -5.84 0.86 36.10
N SER A 497 -5.47 1.26 37.32
CA SER A 497 -4.15 1.82 37.57
C SER A 497 -3.07 0.74 37.48
N VAL A 498 -1.93 1.09 36.89
CA VAL A 498 -0.74 0.24 36.82
C VAL A 498 0.40 0.92 37.58
N TYR A 499 1.16 0.11 38.30
CA TYR A 499 2.36 0.54 39.01
C TYR A 499 3.51 -0.40 38.71
N VAL A 500 4.68 0.18 38.49
CA VAL A 500 5.92 -0.53 38.20
C VAL A 500 7.02 -0.04 39.13
N ASP A 501 7.59 -0.99 39.87
CA ASP A 501 8.81 -0.81 40.63
C ASP A 501 9.96 -1.53 39.91
N TYR A 502 10.76 -0.74 39.20
CA TYR A 502 11.91 -1.25 38.45
C TYR A 502 13.00 -1.82 39.35
N TRP A 503 13.14 -1.35 40.60
CA TRP A 503 14.17 -1.82 41.53
C TRP A 503 13.88 -3.25 42.00
N ASN A 504 12.62 -3.53 42.29
CA ASN A 504 12.15 -4.86 42.69
C ASN A 504 11.66 -5.70 41.50
N SER A 505 11.74 -5.19 40.28
CA SER A 505 11.21 -5.82 39.06
C SER A 505 9.74 -6.29 39.21
N LEU A 506 8.93 -5.47 39.88
CA LEU A 506 7.53 -5.76 40.22
C LEU A 506 6.61 -4.85 39.40
N CYS A 507 5.56 -5.42 38.83
CA CYS A 507 4.49 -4.71 38.14
C CYS A 507 3.14 -5.23 38.62
N PHE A 508 2.23 -4.35 39.02
CA PHE A 508 0.87 -4.74 39.38
C PHE A 508 -0.18 -3.83 38.75
N SER A 509 -1.31 -4.42 38.36
CA SER A 509 -2.48 -3.71 37.85
C SER A 509 -3.73 -4.54 38.08
N GLY A 510 -4.74 -3.94 38.70
CA GLY A 510 -5.94 -4.64 39.15
C GLY A 510 -5.61 -5.92 39.95
N GLY A 511 -6.16 -7.07 39.54
CA GLY A 511 -5.86 -8.39 40.13
C GLY A 511 -4.69 -9.14 39.53
N ILE A 512 -3.74 -8.46 38.89
CA ILE A 512 -2.56 -9.07 38.28
C ILE A 512 -1.29 -8.57 38.95
N GLU A 513 -0.39 -9.50 39.26
CA GLU A 513 0.93 -9.26 39.86
C GLU A 513 1.99 -9.99 39.04
N LEU A 514 2.91 -9.24 38.45
CA LEU A 514 4.00 -9.70 37.60
C LEU A 514 5.33 -9.40 38.29
N PHE A 515 6.16 -10.42 38.45
CA PHE A 515 7.47 -10.33 39.09
C PHE A 515 8.54 -10.95 38.20
N GLY A 516 9.68 -10.26 38.08
CA GLY A 516 10.86 -10.76 37.35
C GLY A 516 10.61 -10.95 35.86
N LEU A 517 10.11 -9.90 35.18
CA LEU A 517 10.01 -9.88 33.73
C LEU A 517 11.39 -9.62 33.12
N HIS A 518 11.84 -10.51 32.23
CA HIS A 518 13.06 -10.34 31.48
C HIS A 518 12.79 -10.27 29.98
N CYS A 519 13.23 -9.16 29.37
CA CYS A 519 13.16 -8.93 27.94
C CYS A 519 14.55 -8.95 27.32
N THR A 520 14.70 -9.56 26.15
CA THR A 520 15.97 -9.58 25.40
C THR A 520 15.87 -8.78 24.12
N GLY A 521 16.92 -8.02 23.81
CA GLY A 521 17.01 -7.23 22.58
C GLY A 521 17.08 -8.12 21.34
N THR A 522 16.27 -7.79 20.34
CA THR A 522 16.20 -8.48 19.05
C THR A 522 16.60 -7.52 17.93
N SER A 523 17.27 -8.03 16.88
CA SER A 523 17.59 -7.21 15.71
C SER A 523 16.34 -6.95 14.87
N LYS A 524 16.09 -5.69 14.49
CA LYS A 524 15.10 -5.36 13.46
C LYS A 524 15.47 -6.05 12.14
N LYS A 525 14.46 -6.54 11.43
CA LYS A 525 14.62 -7.03 10.06
C LYS A 525 15.00 -5.85 9.17
N ASN A 526 15.99 -6.04 8.30
CA ASN A 526 16.18 -5.14 7.17
C ASN A 526 14.96 -5.29 6.26
N LYS A 527 13.95 -4.44 6.43
CA LYS A 527 12.97 -4.18 5.39
C LYS A 527 13.78 -3.58 4.25
N GLN A 528 13.95 -4.30 3.14
CA GLN A 528 14.37 -3.71 1.86
C GLN A 528 13.24 -2.77 1.43
N GLN A 529 13.11 -1.63 2.09
CA GLN A 529 12.42 -0.50 1.51
C GLN A 529 13.34 -0.05 0.40
N ASN A 530 12.90 -0.24 -0.85
CA ASN A 530 13.56 0.30 -2.02
C ASN A 530 13.40 1.83 -1.97
N THR A 531 14.16 2.49 -1.10
CA THR A 531 14.23 3.94 -1.06
C THR A 531 14.96 4.38 -2.33
N ILE A 532 14.25 5.12 -3.17
CA ILE A 532 14.80 5.66 -4.39
C ILE A 532 15.61 6.90 -4.01
N LEU A 533 16.91 6.87 -4.26
CA LEU A 533 17.80 8.01 -4.05
C LEU A 533 17.95 8.74 -5.37
N GLU A 534 17.59 10.02 -5.39
CA GLU A 534 17.70 10.88 -6.58
C GLU A 534 18.46 12.16 -6.25
N SER A 535 19.25 12.60 -7.20
CA SER A 535 19.87 13.94 -7.22
C SER A 535 19.06 14.84 -8.14
N TYR A 536 18.79 16.08 -7.74
CA TYR A 536 18.06 17.05 -8.55
C TYR A 536 19.06 18.00 -9.22
N LEU A 537 19.22 17.90 -10.54
CA LEU A 537 20.28 18.57 -11.29
C LEU A 537 19.69 19.34 -12.47
N PHE A 538 20.23 20.55 -12.73
CA PHE A 538 19.92 21.29 -13.95
C PHE A 538 20.55 20.62 -15.15
N VAL A 539 19.74 20.35 -16.17
CA VAL A 539 20.18 19.75 -17.43
C VAL A 539 19.81 20.64 -18.61
N PRO A 540 20.83 21.17 -19.34
CA PRO A 540 20.60 21.97 -20.53
C PRO A 540 20.05 21.12 -21.68
N PHE A 541 19.17 21.71 -22.50
CA PHE A 541 18.56 21.02 -23.65
C PHE A 541 19.58 20.70 -24.75
N ASP A 542 20.51 21.61 -25.03
CA ASP A 542 21.41 21.55 -26.20
C ASP A 542 22.87 21.17 -25.84
N ASN A 543 23.08 20.19 -24.95
CA ASN A 543 24.44 19.78 -24.51
C ASN A 543 24.81 18.34 -24.91
N GLU A 544 25.98 18.13 -25.50
CA GLU A 544 26.40 16.83 -26.03
C GLU A 544 27.07 15.91 -24.98
N ASN A 545 27.57 16.46 -23.87
CA ASN A 545 28.38 15.72 -22.89
C ASN A 545 27.61 15.38 -21.60
N ILE A 546 26.52 14.60 -21.71
CA ILE A 546 25.75 14.15 -20.53
C ILE A 546 25.89 12.65 -20.31
N ILE A 547 26.18 12.26 -19.06
CA ILE A 547 26.19 10.87 -18.61
C ILE A 547 24.73 10.41 -18.44
N ASN A 548 24.33 9.30 -19.07
CA ASN A 548 22.96 8.74 -19.13
C ASN A 548 21.94 9.59 -19.94
N GLU A 549 22.18 9.72 -21.24
CA GLU A 549 21.31 10.46 -22.18
C GLU A 549 19.86 9.94 -22.22
N LEU A 550 19.65 8.62 -22.15
CA LEU A 550 18.34 7.99 -22.23
C LEU A 550 17.44 8.35 -21.03
N GLU A 551 17.94 8.17 -19.79
CA GLU A 551 17.21 8.50 -18.56
C GLU A 551 16.75 9.98 -18.58
N THR A 552 17.63 10.88 -19.01
CA THR A 552 17.34 12.32 -19.15
C THR A 552 16.16 12.57 -20.10
N CYS A 553 16.14 11.92 -21.26
CA CYS A 553 15.04 12.04 -22.21
C CYS A 553 13.72 11.49 -21.64
N LEU A 554 13.77 10.35 -20.93
CA LEU A 554 12.59 9.75 -20.29
C LEU A 554 12.01 10.66 -19.20
N TYR A 555 12.85 11.32 -18.40
CA TYR A 555 12.40 12.31 -17.41
C TYR A 555 11.77 13.53 -18.08
N LEU A 556 12.30 14.02 -19.20
CA LEU A 556 11.67 15.13 -19.94
C LEU A 556 10.29 14.73 -20.49
N ILE A 557 10.13 13.49 -20.95
CA ILE A 557 8.83 12.97 -21.39
C ILE A 557 7.86 12.88 -20.21
N LEU A 558 8.31 12.33 -19.08
CA LEU A 558 7.51 12.22 -17.85
C LEU A 558 7.13 13.59 -17.32
N GLU A 559 8.06 14.55 -17.35
CA GLU A 559 7.79 15.93 -16.97
C GLU A 559 6.69 16.47 -17.86
N ASN A 560 6.65 16.23 -19.17
CA ASN A 560 5.61 16.80 -20.04
C ASN A 560 4.27 16.02 -20.05
N ASN A 561 4.24 14.75 -19.61
CA ASN A 561 3.04 13.93 -19.54
C ASN A 561 2.43 13.87 -18.13
N LEU A 562 1.17 14.27 -18.01
CA LEU A 562 0.45 14.30 -16.72
C LEU A 562 -0.43 13.06 -16.47
N THR A 563 -0.47 12.12 -17.41
CA THR A 563 -1.34 10.95 -17.31
C THR A 563 -0.81 9.96 -16.27
N THR A 564 -1.72 9.41 -15.47
CA THR A 564 -1.40 8.34 -14.51
C THR A 564 -1.18 6.99 -15.20
N THR A 565 -1.68 6.87 -16.43
CA THR A 565 -1.53 5.71 -17.31
C THR A 565 -0.67 6.14 -18.49
N LEU A 566 0.50 5.51 -18.68
CA LEU A 566 1.39 5.82 -19.79
C LEU A 566 1.34 4.68 -20.81
N SER A 567 1.00 5.02 -22.06
CA SER A 567 1.04 4.08 -23.17
C SER A 567 2.35 4.24 -23.95
N LEU A 568 3.11 3.16 -24.10
CA LEU A 568 4.45 3.16 -24.70
C LEU A 568 4.55 2.07 -25.75
N CYS A 569 5.07 2.43 -26.92
CA CYS A 569 5.41 1.49 -27.99
C CYS A 569 6.89 1.56 -28.33
N GLN A 570 7.59 0.43 -28.24
CA GLN A 570 9.00 0.33 -28.61
C GLN A 570 9.17 -0.58 -29.82
N ILE A 571 9.99 -0.14 -30.77
CA ILE A 571 10.36 -0.89 -31.97
C ILE A 571 11.85 -1.23 -31.90
N GLY A 572 12.16 -2.53 -31.76
CA GLY A 572 13.52 -3.05 -31.69
C GLY A 572 14.28 -2.81 -30.37
N ASN A 573 15.40 -3.51 -30.22
CA ASN A 573 16.36 -3.49 -29.10
C ASN A 573 15.79 -3.93 -27.73
N GLU A 574 15.77 -5.24 -27.51
CA GLU A 574 15.16 -5.90 -26.35
C GLU A 574 15.86 -5.58 -25.03
N LYS A 575 17.18 -5.38 -25.03
CA LYS A 575 17.95 -5.11 -23.80
C LYS A 575 17.55 -3.80 -23.11
N LEU A 576 17.18 -2.78 -23.89
CA LEU A 576 16.72 -1.50 -23.35
C LEU A 576 15.28 -1.56 -22.84
N SER A 577 14.46 -2.53 -23.27
CA SER A 577 13.05 -2.58 -22.85
C SER A 577 12.88 -2.81 -21.35
N GLU A 578 13.75 -3.62 -20.73
CA GLU A 578 13.72 -3.84 -19.29
C GLU A 578 14.14 -2.61 -18.50
N GLU A 579 15.16 -1.89 -18.96
CA GLU A 579 15.64 -0.66 -18.32
C GLU A 579 14.54 0.42 -18.32
N ILE A 580 13.84 0.58 -19.45
CA ILE A 580 12.75 1.57 -19.60
C ILE A 580 11.51 1.17 -18.81
N PHE A 581 11.16 -0.12 -18.82
CA PHE A 581 10.06 -0.64 -18.01
C PHE A 581 10.32 -0.44 -16.51
N ASN A 582 11.53 -0.78 -16.05
CA ASN A 582 11.95 -0.59 -14.66
C ASN A 582 11.97 0.89 -14.27
N PHE A 583 12.44 1.77 -15.16
CA PHE A 583 12.42 3.21 -14.95
C PHE A 583 11.00 3.72 -14.65
N TYR A 584 10.04 3.50 -15.57
CA TYR A 584 8.68 4.01 -15.39
C TYR A 584 7.91 3.30 -14.27
N SER A 585 8.17 2.01 -14.03
CA SER A 585 7.53 1.27 -12.94
C SER A 585 7.97 1.71 -11.54
N GLN A 586 9.17 2.30 -11.41
CA GLN A 586 9.67 2.86 -10.16
C GLN A 586 9.12 4.26 -9.87
N GLN A 587 8.52 4.93 -10.87
CA GLN A 587 8.03 6.30 -10.71
C GLN A 587 6.68 6.33 -9.99
N PRO A 588 6.53 7.08 -8.89
CA PRO A 588 5.31 7.10 -8.09
C PRO A 588 4.11 7.77 -8.80
N SER A 589 4.36 8.55 -9.87
CA SER A 589 3.32 9.20 -10.66
C SER A 589 2.56 8.25 -11.59
N ILE A 590 3.15 7.12 -11.96
CA ILE A 590 2.58 6.18 -12.95
C ILE A 590 1.94 5.01 -12.20
N LYS A 591 0.63 4.82 -12.38
CA LYS A 591 -0.14 3.73 -11.78
C LYS A 591 -0.20 2.50 -12.68
N SER A 592 -0.30 2.71 -14.00
CA SER A 592 -0.29 1.63 -14.98
C SER A 592 0.55 2.02 -16.19
N LEU A 593 1.32 1.04 -16.67
CA LEU A 593 2.18 1.18 -17.85
C LEU A 593 1.72 0.16 -18.88
N GLU A 594 1.18 0.63 -20.01
CA GLU A 594 0.85 -0.21 -21.16
C GLU A 594 2.06 -0.21 -22.09
N TYR A 595 2.91 -1.23 -21.94
CA TYR A 595 4.15 -1.35 -22.68
C TYR A 595 4.00 -2.38 -23.80
N THR A 596 4.09 -1.91 -25.04
CA THR A 596 4.03 -2.75 -26.25
C THR A 596 5.40 -2.77 -26.94
N LEU A 597 5.96 -3.96 -27.13
CA LEU A 597 7.22 -4.16 -27.82
C LEU A 597 6.97 -4.86 -29.16
N VAL A 598 7.45 -4.25 -30.24
CA VAL A 598 7.39 -4.80 -31.59
C VAL A 598 8.70 -5.53 -31.90
N THR A 599 8.69 -6.86 -31.79
CA THR A 599 9.84 -7.75 -32.05
C THR A 599 9.40 -9.02 -32.78
N SER A 600 10.36 -9.67 -33.46
CA SER A 600 10.19 -10.96 -34.13
C SER A 600 10.64 -12.16 -33.28
N LEU A 601 11.10 -11.94 -32.05
CA LEU A 601 11.61 -12.96 -31.14
C LEU A 601 10.50 -13.49 -30.22
N SER A 602 10.61 -14.77 -29.83
CA SER A 602 9.61 -15.49 -29.04
C SER A 602 9.60 -15.09 -27.55
N ILE A 603 8.43 -15.24 -26.92
CA ILE A 603 8.00 -14.78 -25.58
C ILE A 603 8.91 -15.21 -24.39
N ASP A 604 9.79 -16.19 -24.54
CA ASP A 604 10.38 -16.92 -23.40
C ASP A 604 11.49 -16.18 -22.62
N GLU A 605 12.08 -15.10 -23.16
CA GLU A 605 13.17 -14.35 -22.48
C GLU A 605 12.76 -12.96 -21.96
N ILE A 606 11.57 -12.44 -22.33
CA ILE A 606 11.16 -11.07 -22.03
C ILE A 606 10.06 -11.07 -20.95
N ASN A 607 10.17 -10.16 -19.98
CA ASN A 607 9.30 -10.00 -18.83
C ASN A 607 7.79 -10.16 -19.18
N LYS A 608 7.06 -11.09 -18.51
CA LYS A 608 5.64 -11.46 -18.79
C LYS A 608 4.62 -10.31 -18.77
N LYS A 609 5.02 -9.11 -18.35
CA LYS A 609 4.18 -7.90 -18.25
C LYS A 609 4.26 -6.99 -19.48
N ILE A 610 5.12 -7.30 -20.45
CA ILE A 610 5.26 -6.57 -21.71
C ILE A 610 4.43 -7.26 -22.80
N ASN A 611 3.59 -6.50 -23.51
CA ASN A 611 2.81 -7.04 -24.63
C ASN A 611 3.69 -7.11 -25.88
N LEU A 612 3.89 -8.31 -26.42
CA LEU A 612 4.69 -8.56 -27.63
C LEU A 612 3.78 -8.59 -28.86
N VAL A 613 4.16 -7.86 -29.91
CA VAL A 613 3.40 -7.78 -31.17
C VAL A 613 4.34 -7.91 -32.37
N GLU A 614 4.09 -8.86 -33.27
CA GLU A 614 4.94 -9.11 -34.45
C GLU A 614 4.81 -8.04 -35.54
N ASN A 615 3.61 -7.48 -35.73
CA ASN A 615 3.33 -6.42 -36.71
C ASN A 615 2.26 -5.46 -36.17
N LEU A 616 2.41 -4.17 -36.43
CA LEU A 616 1.47 -3.09 -36.05
C LEU A 616 0.07 -3.19 -36.70
N SER A 617 -0.30 -4.34 -37.30
CA SER A 617 -1.47 -4.49 -38.17
C SER A 617 -2.71 -5.11 -37.54
N SER A 618 -2.70 -5.61 -36.29
CA SER A 618 -3.85 -6.39 -35.76
C SER A 618 -4.55 -5.86 -34.51
N THR A 619 -4.06 -4.88 -33.73
CA THR A 619 -4.68 -4.66 -32.39
C THR A 619 -4.60 -3.30 -31.69
N THR A 620 -4.27 -2.16 -32.32
CA THR A 620 -4.21 -0.89 -31.56
C THR A 620 -5.02 0.24 -32.18
N THR A 621 -6.29 0.34 -31.78
CA THR A 621 -7.13 1.55 -31.92
C THR A 621 -6.79 2.62 -30.87
N THR A 622 -5.81 2.38 -30.00
CA THR A 622 -5.39 3.28 -28.92
C THR A 622 -4.28 4.23 -29.38
N THR A 623 -4.45 5.53 -29.12
CA THR A 623 -3.42 6.55 -29.32
C THR A 623 -2.30 6.38 -28.29
N ILE A 624 -1.04 6.40 -28.72
CA ILE A 624 0.12 6.12 -27.86
C ILE A 624 0.81 7.42 -27.44
N ASP A 625 1.26 7.50 -26.18
CA ASP A 625 1.90 8.69 -25.60
C ASP A 625 3.40 8.79 -25.93
N LEU A 626 4.12 7.66 -25.98
CA LEU A 626 5.54 7.58 -26.29
C LEU A 626 5.85 6.48 -27.31
N VAL A 627 6.53 6.82 -28.41
CA VAL A 627 7.05 5.88 -29.40
C VAL A 627 8.57 5.90 -29.38
N ILE A 628 9.22 4.75 -29.17
CA ILE A 628 10.67 4.61 -29.18
C ILE A 628 11.07 3.78 -30.39
N VAL A 629 11.93 4.35 -31.24
CA VAL A 629 12.38 3.69 -32.47
C VAL A 629 13.89 3.45 -32.39
N ASN A 630 14.24 2.17 -32.26
CA ASN A 630 15.61 1.68 -32.29
C ASN A 630 15.89 0.98 -33.62
N LYS A 631 17.18 0.84 -33.94
CA LYS A 631 17.63 0.14 -35.15
C LYS A 631 17.19 -1.33 -35.11
N THR A 632 16.41 -1.74 -36.10
CA THR A 632 16.03 -3.14 -36.36
C THR A 632 16.93 -3.77 -37.42
N GLU A 633 17.04 -5.10 -37.46
CA GLU A 633 17.87 -5.82 -38.43
C GLU A 633 17.42 -5.60 -39.89
N THR A 634 16.13 -5.32 -40.11
CA THR A 634 15.51 -5.17 -41.43
C THR A 634 15.46 -3.73 -41.96
N ASN A 635 15.66 -2.71 -41.10
CA ASN A 635 15.70 -1.27 -41.44
C ASN A 635 14.50 -0.70 -42.24
N THR A 636 13.39 -1.43 -42.36
CA THR A 636 12.15 -0.98 -43.01
C THR A 636 11.13 -0.53 -41.96
N TYR A 637 10.86 0.78 -41.88
CA TYR A 637 9.88 1.37 -40.96
C TYR A 637 8.70 1.96 -41.73
N ASP A 638 7.49 1.77 -41.21
CA ASP A 638 6.25 2.31 -41.79
C ASP A 638 5.92 3.67 -41.15
N TRP A 639 6.58 4.73 -41.64
CA TRP A 639 6.59 6.06 -41.03
C TRP A 639 5.21 6.70 -40.88
N GLU A 640 4.32 6.55 -41.87
CA GLU A 640 2.97 7.14 -41.82
C GLU A 640 2.11 6.58 -40.69
N LYS A 641 2.25 5.29 -40.38
CA LYS A 641 1.56 4.65 -39.26
C LYS A 641 2.10 5.11 -37.91
N LEU A 642 3.42 5.24 -37.76
CA LEU A 642 4.02 5.72 -36.51
C LEU A 642 3.55 7.15 -36.17
N PHE A 643 3.44 8.02 -37.17
CA PHE A 643 2.97 9.38 -36.99
C PHE A 643 1.46 9.45 -36.67
N SER A 644 0.65 8.52 -37.17
CA SER A 644 -0.79 8.47 -36.88
C SER A 644 -1.10 7.89 -35.50
N ILE A 645 -0.32 6.93 -35.04
CA ILE A 645 -0.48 6.29 -33.72
C ILE A 645 -0.11 7.25 -32.57
N CYS A 646 0.87 8.13 -32.77
CA CYS A 646 1.28 9.11 -31.77
C CYS A 646 0.15 10.11 -31.47
N LYS A 647 -0.25 10.19 -30.20
CA LYS A 647 -1.25 11.14 -29.70
C LYS A 647 -0.82 12.60 -29.91
N SER A 648 -1.77 13.52 -29.98
CA SER A 648 -1.48 14.96 -29.90
C SER A 648 -0.78 15.28 -28.57
N ASN A 649 0.32 16.04 -28.62
CA ASN A 649 1.26 16.27 -27.51
C ASN A 649 2.09 15.05 -27.04
N GLY A 650 2.07 13.94 -27.79
CA GLY A 650 2.94 12.78 -27.56
C GLY A 650 4.38 12.97 -28.05
N PHE A 651 5.24 12.02 -27.69
CA PHE A 651 6.70 12.05 -27.95
C PHE A 651 7.17 10.90 -28.82
N ILE A 652 8.20 11.16 -29.64
CA ILE A 652 8.95 10.13 -30.36
C ILE A 652 10.44 10.25 -30.03
N LEU A 653 11.04 9.14 -29.62
CA LEU A 653 12.47 9.03 -29.35
C LEU A 653 13.15 8.19 -30.44
N PHE A 654 14.08 8.80 -31.17
CA PHE A 654 14.90 8.15 -32.18
C PHE A 654 16.30 7.86 -31.65
N SER A 655 16.83 6.68 -31.95
CA SER A 655 18.28 6.43 -31.87
C SER A 655 19.00 7.11 -33.05
N SER A 656 20.19 7.67 -32.81
CA SER A 656 21.00 8.43 -33.78
C SER A 656 21.42 7.62 -35.01
N ASP A 657 21.40 6.30 -34.91
CA ASP A 657 21.85 5.37 -35.95
C ASP A 657 20.81 5.17 -37.09
N ILE A 658 19.69 5.90 -37.04
CA ILE A 658 18.57 5.81 -37.98
C ILE A 658 18.56 7.04 -38.91
N ASN A 659 18.28 6.82 -40.20
CA ASN A 659 18.01 7.92 -41.14
C ASN A 659 16.63 8.52 -40.86
N ILE A 660 16.60 9.64 -40.13
CA ILE A 660 15.36 10.31 -39.69
C ILE A 660 14.75 11.13 -40.85
N PRO A 661 13.48 10.92 -41.23
CA PRO A 661 12.81 11.68 -42.27
C PRO A 661 12.34 13.05 -41.76
N THR A 662 13.28 13.99 -41.55
CA THR A 662 13.02 15.31 -40.95
C THR A 662 11.97 16.14 -41.70
N LYS A 663 11.91 16.06 -43.03
CA LYS A 663 10.90 16.76 -43.85
C LYS A 663 9.48 16.25 -43.61
N GLN A 664 9.30 14.93 -43.44
CA GLN A 664 7.97 14.32 -43.20
C GLN A 664 7.48 14.54 -41.77
N LEU A 665 8.40 14.58 -40.81
CA LEU A 665 8.11 14.95 -39.42
C LEU A 665 7.57 16.38 -39.33
N GLN A 666 8.22 17.33 -40.02
CA GLN A 666 7.77 18.72 -40.06
C GLN A 666 6.39 18.88 -40.72
N THR A 667 6.07 18.13 -41.79
CA THR A 667 4.74 18.16 -42.41
C THR A 667 3.64 17.60 -41.51
N ASN A 668 3.98 16.74 -40.54
CA ASN A 668 3.06 16.14 -39.57
C ASN A 668 3.06 16.86 -38.20
N ASN A 669 3.54 18.12 -38.15
CA ASN A 669 3.58 18.96 -36.95
C ASN A 669 4.47 18.43 -35.80
N PHE A 670 5.56 17.73 -36.12
CA PHE A 670 6.58 17.37 -35.13
C PHE A 670 7.69 18.43 -35.04
N ILE A 671 8.09 18.75 -33.81
CA ILE A 671 9.22 19.64 -33.51
C ILE A 671 10.30 18.89 -32.76
N GLN A 672 11.55 19.17 -33.13
CA GLN A 672 12.75 18.65 -32.48
C GLN A 672 13.01 19.42 -31.18
N ILE A 673 13.09 18.71 -30.06
CA ILE A 673 13.29 19.31 -28.74
C ILE A 673 14.74 19.17 -28.30
N VAL A 674 15.28 17.95 -28.34
CA VAL A 674 16.60 17.62 -27.81
C VAL A 674 17.38 16.81 -28.85
N THR A 675 18.64 17.20 -29.06
CA THR A 675 19.61 16.43 -29.84
C THR A 675 20.75 16.05 -28.92
N ARG A 676 20.93 14.75 -28.67
CA ARG A 676 22.10 14.19 -27.95
C ARG A 676 22.93 13.35 -28.91
N LYS A 677 24.05 12.82 -28.42
CA LYS A 677 24.97 12.02 -29.22
C LYS A 677 24.30 10.77 -29.77
N ASN A 678 23.50 10.07 -28.95
CA ASN A 678 22.90 8.79 -29.32
C ASN A 678 21.37 8.85 -29.52
N TYR A 679 20.71 9.93 -29.11
CA TYR A 679 19.24 10.03 -29.13
C TYR A 679 18.72 11.40 -29.60
N GLN A 680 17.60 11.40 -30.31
CA GLN A 680 16.86 12.61 -30.69
C GLN A 680 15.41 12.51 -30.23
N LEU A 681 14.95 13.55 -29.52
CA LEU A 681 13.58 13.62 -28.98
C LEU A 681 12.73 14.62 -29.79
N TRP A 682 11.58 14.14 -30.27
CA TRP A 682 10.61 14.90 -31.05
C TRP A 682 9.25 14.91 -30.34
N LYS A 683 8.50 16.00 -30.46
CA LYS A 683 7.14 16.15 -29.91
C LYS A 683 6.15 16.53 -30.99
N LYS A 684 4.96 15.94 -30.96
CA LYS A 684 3.83 16.25 -31.85
C LYS A 684 3.02 17.41 -31.27
N LEU A 685 2.90 18.52 -31.99
CA LEU A 685 2.05 19.64 -31.55
C LEU A 685 0.57 19.35 -31.83
N SER A 686 -0.32 19.88 -30.98
CA SER A 686 -1.75 19.95 -31.27
C SER A 686 -2.06 21.08 -32.27
N ASN A 687 -3.09 20.89 -33.10
CA ASN A 687 -3.54 21.89 -34.09
C ASN A 687 -4.45 22.97 -33.48
N GLU A 688 -4.56 23.02 -32.15
CA GLU A 688 -5.42 23.98 -31.45
C GLU A 688 -4.68 25.31 -31.30
N ASN A 689 -5.29 26.39 -31.77
CA ASN A 689 -4.77 27.75 -31.60
C ASN A 689 -5.11 28.24 -30.19
N PHE A 690 -4.15 28.12 -29.27
CA PHE A 690 -4.29 28.66 -27.91
C PHE A 690 -3.95 30.15 -27.89
N LYS A 691 -4.66 30.90 -27.04
CA LYS A 691 -4.27 32.27 -26.70
C LYS A 691 -3.28 32.21 -25.51
N ASP A 692 -2.05 32.66 -25.73
CA ASP A 692 -1.01 32.70 -24.70
C ASP A 692 -1.20 33.93 -23.78
N THR A 693 -1.29 33.71 -22.47
CA THR A 693 -1.33 34.76 -21.43
C THR A 693 -0.13 34.59 -20.50
N ILE A 694 0.63 35.66 -20.29
CA ILE A 694 1.81 35.64 -19.40
C ILE A 694 1.43 36.25 -18.05
N VAL A 695 1.76 35.55 -16.96
CA VAL A 695 1.60 36.03 -15.58
C VAL A 695 2.99 36.10 -14.94
N ASN A 696 3.38 37.30 -14.49
CA ASN A 696 4.64 37.49 -13.79
C ASN A 696 4.46 37.17 -12.30
N ILE A 697 5.33 36.31 -11.76
CA ILE A 697 5.30 35.87 -10.38
C ILE A 697 6.35 36.67 -9.60
N ASP A 698 5.86 37.59 -8.76
CA ASP A 698 6.68 38.45 -7.91
C ASP A 698 6.50 38.10 -6.41
N GLU A 699 7.54 38.35 -5.61
CA GLU A 699 7.60 38.00 -4.17
C GLU A 699 6.79 38.90 -3.23
N LYS A 700 6.41 40.12 -3.64
CA LYS A 700 6.03 41.16 -2.66
C LYS A 700 4.58 41.08 -2.16
N ASN A 701 3.62 40.72 -3.04
CA ASN A 701 2.19 40.86 -2.72
C ASN A 701 1.34 39.62 -3.05
N PHE A 702 1.89 38.58 -3.70
CA PHE A 702 1.20 37.35 -4.09
C PHE A 702 -0.17 37.50 -4.80
N GLN A 703 -0.50 38.71 -5.30
CA GLN A 703 -1.76 39.00 -6.00
C GLN A 703 -1.95 38.19 -7.28
N TRP A 704 -0.83 37.70 -7.84
CA TRP A 704 -0.83 36.79 -8.97
C TRP A 704 -1.58 35.48 -8.68
N ILE A 705 -1.75 35.08 -7.41
CA ILE A 705 -2.52 33.86 -7.03
C ILE A 705 -3.97 34.01 -7.48
N ASP A 706 -4.64 35.11 -7.11
CA ASP A 706 -6.03 35.36 -7.49
C ASP A 706 -6.17 35.56 -9.01
N GLN A 707 -5.15 36.14 -9.66
CA GLN A 707 -5.11 36.22 -11.12
C GLN A 707 -5.07 34.83 -11.76
N ILE A 708 -4.22 33.91 -11.28
CA ILE A 708 -4.17 32.54 -11.80
C ILE A 708 -5.50 31.80 -11.55
N LYS A 709 -6.14 32.00 -10.38
CA LYS A 709 -7.46 31.41 -10.10
C LYS A 709 -8.52 31.86 -11.11
N THR A 710 -8.59 33.16 -11.37
CA THR A 710 -9.56 33.69 -12.34
C THR A 710 -9.30 33.17 -13.76
N LEU A 711 -8.03 33.03 -14.14
CA LEU A 711 -7.64 32.47 -15.43
C LEU A 711 -7.96 30.97 -15.54
N LEU A 712 -7.78 30.18 -14.47
CA LEU A 712 -8.12 28.75 -14.44
C LEU A 712 -9.65 28.52 -14.44
N SER A 713 -10.44 29.39 -13.83
CA SER A 713 -11.91 29.29 -13.83
C SER A 713 -12.54 29.62 -15.19
N ASN A 714 -11.87 30.43 -16.00
CA ASN A 714 -12.36 30.82 -17.32
C ASN A 714 -12.04 29.71 -18.33
N SER A 715 -13.02 28.83 -18.58
CA SER A 715 -13.00 27.68 -19.50
C SER A 715 -12.91 28.06 -20.99
N SER A 716 -11.98 28.95 -21.35
CA SER A 716 -11.58 29.24 -22.73
C SER A 716 -10.18 28.65 -22.96
N SER A 717 -9.90 28.16 -24.17
CA SER A 717 -8.63 27.53 -24.60
C SER A 717 -7.42 28.49 -24.53
N GLN A 718 -7.05 28.93 -23.33
CA GLN A 718 -5.94 29.82 -23.05
C GLN A 718 -4.79 29.03 -22.44
N ARG A 719 -3.57 29.25 -22.95
CA ARG A 719 -2.34 28.69 -22.40
C ARG A 719 -1.71 29.74 -21.49
N ILE A 720 -1.38 29.36 -20.27
CA ILE A 720 -0.92 30.30 -19.24
C ILE A 720 0.57 30.07 -18.99
N TRP A 721 1.37 31.12 -19.18
CA TRP A 721 2.82 31.10 -18.97
C TRP A 721 3.16 31.83 -17.67
N LEU A 722 3.66 31.08 -16.68
CA LEU A 722 4.15 31.62 -15.43
C LEU A 722 5.61 32.03 -15.61
N LEU A 723 5.90 33.32 -15.45
CA LEU A 723 7.24 33.90 -15.60
C LEU A 723 7.79 34.28 -14.23
N SER A 724 9.06 33.95 -13.97
CA SER A 724 9.81 34.45 -12.81
C SER A 724 11.22 34.86 -13.24
N ASN A 725 11.61 36.09 -12.89
CA ASN A 725 12.94 36.67 -13.17
C ASN A 725 13.87 36.69 -11.94
N GLN A 726 13.48 36.00 -10.87
CA GLN A 726 14.23 35.97 -9.61
C GLN A 726 14.81 34.59 -9.38
N ILE A 727 16.01 34.51 -8.82
CA ILE A 727 16.75 33.26 -8.58
C ILE A 727 16.04 32.42 -7.51
N ASP A 728 15.44 33.07 -6.52
CA ASP A 728 15.02 32.50 -5.24
C ASP A 728 13.50 32.26 -5.13
N ASN A 729 12.75 32.38 -6.23
CA ASN A 729 11.27 32.39 -6.25
C ASN A 729 10.59 31.00 -6.17
N GLY A 730 11.33 29.89 -6.26
CA GLY A 730 10.78 28.53 -6.04
C GLY A 730 9.64 28.10 -7.00
N ILE A 731 9.48 28.80 -8.14
CA ILE A 731 8.37 28.65 -9.08
C ILE A 731 8.17 27.22 -9.60
N ILE A 732 9.24 26.44 -9.75
CA ILE A 732 9.19 25.08 -10.31
C ILE A 732 8.38 24.15 -9.40
N GLY A 733 8.62 24.22 -8.08
CA GLY A 733 7.85 23.42 -7.12
C GLY A 733 6.37 23.80 -7.12
N PHE A 734 6.10 25.11 -7.13
CA PHE A 734 4.74 25.64 -7.20
C PHE A 734 4.01 25.23 -8.49
N PHE A 735 4.69 25.34 -9.64
CA PHE A 735 4.18 24.92 -10.95
C PHE A 735 3.83 23.43 -10.97
N ASN A 736 4.70 22.57 -10.44
CA ASN A 736 4.47 21.13 -10.39
C ASN A 736 3.23 20.75 -9.57
N CYS A 737 2.92 21.50 -8.50
CA CYS A 737 1.69 21.34 -7.73
C CYS A 737 0.46 21.77 -8.54
N LEU A 738 0.47 23.00 -9.09
CA LEU A 738 -0.64 23.54 -9.88
C LEU A 738 -0.98 22.69 -11.11
N ARG A 739 0.03 22.08 -11.71
CA ARG A 739 -0.17 21.32 -12.94
C ARG A 739 -0.99 20.05 -12.76
N ARG A 740 -1.06 19.54 -11.52
CA ARG A 740 -1.90 18.40 -11.15
C ARG A 740 -3.31 18.80 -10.73
N GLU A 741 -3.59 20.10 -10.60
CA GLU A 741 -4.93 20.63 -10.34
C GLU A 741 -5.78 20.65 -11.64
N PRO A 742 -7.12 20.71 -11.54
CA PRO A 742 -8.00 20.85 -12.69
C PRO A 742 -7.63 22.06 -13.55
N GLY A 743 -7.50 21.88 -14.87
CA GLY A 743 -7.07 22.95 -15.79
C GLY A 743 -5.55 23.14 -15.87
N GLY A 744 -4.77 22.48 -15.01
CA GLY A 744 -3.30 22.62 -14.95
C GLY A 744 -2.54 22.15 -16.21
N GLN A 745 -3.18 21.37 -17.09
CA GLN A 745 -2.56 20.86 -18.33
C GLN A 745 -2.13 21.98 -19.30
N LEU A 746 -2.77 23.15 -19.21
CA LEU A 746 -2.53 24.31 -20.07
C LEU A 746 -1.48 25.29 -19.48
N LEU A 747 -0.94 25.00 -18.28
CA LEU A 747 0.10 25.82 -17.66
C LEU A 747 1.48 25.49 -18.24
N ARG A 748 2.32 26.52 -18.39
CA ARG A 748 3.75 26.44 -18.74
C ARG A 748 4.55 27.34 -17.81
N CYS A 749 5.81 26.98 -17.54
CA CYS A 749 6.70 27.69 -16.63
C CYS A 749 7.95 28.20 -17.35
N ILE A 750 8.30 29.47 -17.10
CA ILE A 750 9.56 30.11 -17.50
C ILE A 750 10.22 30.65 -16.24
N HIS A 751 11.40 30.16 -15.93
CA HIS A 751 12.20 30.61 -14.79
C HIS A 751 13.57 31.09 -15.27
N ILE A 752 13.85 32.38 -15.06
CA ILE A 752 15.09 33.02 -15.44
C ILE A 752 15.91 33.22 -14.16
N GLN A 753 17.03 32.50 -14.05
CA GLN A 753 17.94 32.58 -12.89
C GLN A 753 19.12 33.54 -13.11
N ASP A 754 19.25 34.13 -14.30
CA ASP A 754 20.23 35.18 -14.58
C ASP A 754 19.57 36.56 -14.46
N SER A 755 20.01 37.35 -13.48
CA SER A 755 19.44 38.68 -13.18
C SER A 755 19.62 39.71 -14.31
N GLU A 756 20.55 39.49 -15.23
CA GLU A 756 20.83 40.38 -16.37
C GLU A 756 20.02 40.05 -17.63
N TYR A 757 19.36 38.88 -17.67
CA TYR A 757 18.70 38.41 -18.88
C TYR A 757 17.26 38.93 -19.00
N VAL A 758 16.98 39.69 -20.05
CA VAL A 758 15.63 40.17 -20.39
C VAL A 758 15.05 39.29 -21.49
N LEU A 759 13.86 38.74 -21.24
CA LEU A 759 13.15 37.89 -22.19
C LEU A 759 12.84 38.66 -23.49
N ASN A 760 13.42 38.24 -24.61
CA ASN A 760 13.17 38.83 -25.93
C ASN A 760 11.95 38.15 -26.60
N GLU A 761 11.17 38.89 -27.39
CA GLU A 761 9.97 38.35 -28.09
C GLU A 761 10.31 37.18 -29.01
N ASN A 762 11.49 37.21 -29.64
CA ASN A 762 11.95 36.11 -30.49
C ASN A 762 12.19 34.83 -29.68
N VAL A 763 12.71 34.95 -28.46
CA VAL A 763 12.96 33.81 -27.58
C VAL A 763 11.63 33.27 -27.03
N LEU A 764 10.69 34.15 -26.68
CA LEU A 764 9.33 33.74 -26.31
C LEU A 764 8.67 32.94 -27.45
N LYS A 765 8.80 33.38 -28.71
CA LYS A 765 8.33 32.62 -29.87
C LYS A 765 9.00 31.24 -30.01
N THR A 766 10.29 31.12 -29.70
CA THR A 766 10.97 29.81 -29.69
C THR A 766 10.50 28.90 -28.56
N LEU A 767 10.15 29.46 -27.39
CA LEU A 767 9.64 28.69 -26.26
C LEU A 767 8.18 28.25 -26.50
N THR A 768 7.34 29.13 -27.04
CA THR A 768 5.94 28.82 -27.37
C THR A 768 5.84 27.77 -28.48
N THR A 769 6.78 27.78 -29.43
CA THR A 769 6.88 26.74 -30.46
C THR A 769 7.34 25.40 -29.89
N ARG A 770 8.32 25.35 -28.97
CA ARG A 770 8.76 24.10 -28.32
C ARG A 770 7.70 23.51 -27.37
N ASP A 771 6.84 24.34 -26.79
CA ASP A 771 5.73 23.98 -25.88
C ASP A 771 6.15 23.06 -24.72
N LEU A 772 7.34 23.26 -24.14
CA LEU A 772 7.77 22.48 -22.97
C LEU A 772 7.14 23.02 -21.70
N ALA A 773 6.76 22.11 -20.80
CA ALA A 773 6.11 22.44 -19.53
C ALA A 773 6.98 23.34 -18.63
N VAL A 774 8.28 23.04 -18.52
CA VAL A 774 9.23 23.78 -17.70
C VAL A 774 10.41 24.23 -18.56
N ASN A 775 10.75 25.51 -18.46
CA ASN A 775 11.87 26.12 -19.16
C ASN A 775 12.66 26.96 -18.16
N VAL A 776 13.91 26.58 -17.91
CA VAL A 776 14.81 27.26 -17.00
C VAL A 776 15.98 27.83 -17.78
N TYR A 777 16.31 29.10 -17.52
CA TYR A 777 17.49 29.74 -18.07
C TYR A 777 18.53 29.92 -16.96
N GLN A 778 19.67 29.26 -17.11
CA GLN A 778 20.77 29.30 -16.15
C GLN A 778 22.12 29.33 -16.88
N ASN A 779 23.01 30.25 -16.50
CA ASN A 779 24.37 30.40 -17.04
C ASN A 779 24.41 30.49 -18.57
N GLY A 780 23.50 31.26 -19.17
CA GLY A 780 23.47 31.45 -20.62
C GLY A 780 22.76 30.36 -21.44
N VAL A 781 22.27 29.29 -20.83
CA VAL A 781 21.68 28.12 -21.54
C VAL A 781 20.28 27.78 -21.03
N TRP A 782 19.40 27.32 -21.93
CA TRP A 782 18.07 26.82 -21.60
C TRP A 782 18.08 25.32 -21.26
N GLY A 783 17.34 24.93 -20.22
CA GLY A 783 17.22 23.56 -19.74
C GLY A 783 16.02 23.33 -18.83
N SER A 784 16.00 22.17 -18.18
CA SER A 784 15.05 21.83 -17.12
C SER A 784 15.79 21.15 -15.96
N TYR A 785 15.18 21.12 -14.77
CA TYR A 785 15.71 20.34 -13.65
C TYR A 785 15.14 18.93 -13.70
N ILE A 786 16.03 17.93 -13.73
CA ILE A 786 15.64 16.53 -13.72
C ILE A 786 16.08 15.87 -12.42
N HIS A 787 15.26 14.91 -12.01
CA HIS A 787 15.66 13.93 -11.02
C HIS A 787 16.60 12.94 -11.71
N ARG A 788 17.70 12.57 -11.06
CA ARG A 788 18.64 11.57 -11.56
C ARG A 788 18.87 10.54 -10.47
N HIS A 789 18.58 9.29 -10.76
CA HIS A 789 18.88 8.19 -9.85
C HIS A 789 20.36 8.20 -9.46
N LEU A 790 20.61 8.34 -8.16
CA LEU A 790 21.92 8.12 -7.57
C LEU A 790 22.15 6.62 -7.55
N ARG A 791 22.79 6.10 -8.60
CA ARG A 791 23.37 4.77 -8.55
C ARG A 791 24.40 4.82 -7.42
N THR A 792 24.09 4.14 -6.32
CA THR A 792 25.05 3.74 -5.28
C THR A 792 26.05 2.76 -5.89
N SER A 793 26.76 3.23 -6.92
CA SER A 793 28.05 2.68 -7.30
C SER A 793 28.93 2.79 -6.08
N ASN A 794 29.57 1.68 -5.73
CA ASN A 794 30.38 1.47 -4.53
C ASN A 794 31.63 2.38 -4.45
N ASP A 795 31.66 3.56 -5.07
CA ASP A 795 32.84 4.44 -5.04
C ASP A 795 32.57 5.76 -4.31
N SER A 796 31.37 6.36 -4.40
CA SER A 796 31.06 7.61 -3.67
C SER A 796 30.81 7.42 -2.17
N THR A 797 30.50 6.19 -1.76
CA THR A 797 30.31 5.82 -0.36
C THR A 797 31.63 5.52 0.34
N TRP A 798 32.73 5.34 -0.39
CA TRP A 798 34.02 4.97 0.18
C TRP A 798 34.95 6.17 0.22
N ILE A 799 35.77 6.20 1.26
CA ILE A 799 36.78 7.22 1.49
C ILE A 799 38.07 6.52 1.93
N GLU A 800 39.21 7.04 1.50
CA GLU A 800 40.51 6.63 1.99
C GLU A 800 40.82 7.42 3.26
N THR A 801 40.89 6.74 4.41
CA THR A 801 41.12 7.37 5.72
C THR A 801 42.19 6.65 6.53
N ASP A 802 42.83 7.40 7.40
CA ASP A 802 43.76 6.94 8.44
C ASP A 802 43.02 6.45 9.72
N ASN A 803 41.76 6.87 9.88
CA ASN A 803 40.93 6.55 11.03
C ASN A 803 39.69 5.73 10.64
N ALA A 804 39.73 4.42 10.90
CA ALA A 804 38.63 3.51 10.60
C ALA A 804 38.46 2.46 11.70
N HIS A 805 37.25 1.93 11.83
CA HIS A 805 36.95 0.78 12.69
C HIS A 805 36.13 -0.24 11.90
N VAL A 806 36.24 -1.49 12.29
CA VAL A 806 35.50 -2.58 11.67
C VAL A 806 34.17 -2.76 12.38
N ASN A 807 33.07 -2.88 11.64
CA ASN A 807 31.79 -3.26 12.20
C ASN A 807 31.00 -4.17 11.23
N VAL A 808 30.07 -4.92 11.80
CA VAL A 808 29.13 -5.75 11.05
C VAL A 808 27.88 -4.91 10.78
N LEU A 809 27.57 -4.65 9.51
CA LEU A 809 26.37 -3.86 9.15
C LEU A 809 25.09 -4.64 9.46
N ASN A 810 25.08 -5.94 9.17
CA ASN A 810 23.95 -6.84 9.40
C ASN A 810 24.35 -7.95 10.36
N ARG A 811 23.88 -7.88 11.61
CA ARG A 811 24.17 -8.90 12.63
C ARG A 811 23.77 -10.29 12.12
N GLY A 812 24.69 -11.25 12.22
CA GLY A 812 24.51 -12.63 11.75
C GLY A 812 25.05 -12.92 10.34
N ASP A 813 25.41 -11.88 9.58
CA ASP A 813 25.99 -12.03 8.24
C ASP A 813 27.42 -11.46 8.19
N LEU A 814 28.40 -12.36 8.15
CA LEU A 814 29.82 -12.00 8.11
C LEU A 814 30.24 -11.33 6.79
N SER A 815 29.44 -11.45 5.72
CA SER A 815 29.72 -10.76 4.45
C SER A 815 29.47 -9.25 4.53
N SER A 816 28.69 -8.82 5.52
CA SER A 816 28.37 -7.41 5.78
C SER A 816 29.45 -6.67 6.59
N LEU A 817 30.55 -7.35 6.88
CA LEU A 817 31.63 -6.90 7.75
C LEU A 817 32.60 -6.01 6.95
N THR A 818 32.63 -4.72 7.30
CA THR A 818 33.32 -3.70 6.49
C THR A 818 34.02 -2.65 7.37
N TRP A 819 35.01 -1.98 6.79
CA TRP A 819 35.63 -0.81 7.41
C TRP A 819 34.68 0.38 7.35
N LEU A 820 34.43 1.00 8.50
CA LEU A 820 33.67 2.23 8.64
C LEU A 820 34.59 3.37 9.08
N GLN A 821 34.34 4.56 8.54
CA GLN A 821 35.05 5.76 8.97
C GLN A 821 34.79 6.01 10.47
N SER A 822 35.88 6.13 11.24
CA SER A 822 35.84 6.45 12.67
C SER A 822 35.68 7.96 12.87
N PRO A 823 35.14 8.40 14.03
CA PRO A 823 35.16 9.81 14.40
C PRO A 823 36.61 10.30 14.50
N ILE A 824 36.88 11.49 13.98
CA ILE A 824 38.20 12.12 14.07
C ILE A 824 38.37 12.66 15.49
N ILE A 825 39.10 11.93 16.31
CA ILE A 825 39.43 12.32 17.69
C ILE A 825 40.77 13.06 17.64
N THR A 826 40.77 14.35 17.95
CA THR A 826 41.99 15.14 18.17
C THR A 826 42.24 15.28 19.67
N THR A 827 43.47 15.59 20.07
CA THR A 827 43.84 15.82 21.49
C THR A 827 42.99 16.90 22.16
N ASN A 828 42.45 17.86 21.39
CA ASN A 828 41.56 18.91 21.88
C ASN A 828 40.10 18.46 22.09
N ASN A 829 39.74 17.26 21.63
CA ASN A 829 38.40 16.68 21.74
C ASN A 829 38.28 15.65 22.88
N ILE A 830 39.37 15.35 23.60
CA ILE A 830 39.38 14.41 24.73
C ILE A 830 39.22 15.23 26.01
N ASN A 831 38.07 15.08 26.67
CA ASN A 831 37.78 15.79 27.91
C ASN A 831 38.33 15.09 29.17
N ASP A 832 38.83 13.85 29.03
CA ASP A 832 39.35 13.05 30.15
C ASP A 832 40.88 13.03 30.15
N PRO A 833 41.55 13.57 31.19
CA PRO A 833 43.01 13.56 31.30
C PRO A 833 43.62 12.15 31.44
N ASN A 834 42.80 11.12 31.69
CA ASN A 834 43.26 9.73 31.83
C ASN A 834 43.19 8.91 30.52
N LEU A 835 42.72 9.50 29.42
CA LEU A 835 42.63 8.84 28.12
C LEU A 835 43.75 9.32 27.18
N ASP A 836 44.39 8.38 26.49
CA ASP A 836 45.46 8.65 25.54
C ASP A 836 45.12 8.10 24.13
N THR A 837 45.60 8.78 23.10
CA THR A 837 45.40 8.38 21.70
C THR A 837 46.48 7.39 21.26
N CYS A 838 46.08 6.18 20.88
CA CYS A 838 47.01 5.14 20.44
C CYS A 838 46.81 4.79 18.96
N THR A 839 47.91 4.60 18.22
CA THR A 839 47.88 4.04 16.87
C THR A 839 47.92 2.51 16.92
N VAL A 840 46.87 1.86 16.44
CA VAL A 840 46.74 0.39 16.48
C VAL A 840 47.52 -0.26 15.33
N HIS A 841 48.60 -0.97 15.63
CA HIS A 841 49.32 -1.79 14.64
C HIS A 841 48.67 -3.17 14.42
N TYR A 842 48.25 -3.80 15.52
CA TYR A 842 47.67 -5.14 15.53
C TYR A 842 46.41 -5.15 16.40
N ALA A 843 45.33 -5.70 15.88
CA ALA A 843 44.08 -5.91 16.60
C ALA A 843 43.75 -7.40 16.65
N SER A 844 43.59 -7.98 17.83
CA SER A 844 43.31 -9.42 17.97
C SER A 844 41.82 -9.73 18.10
N LEU A 845 41.38 -10.82 17.48
CA LEU A 845 40.02 -11.35 17.63
C LEU A 845 39.90 -12.27 18.86
N ASN A 846 38.77 -12.23 19.55
CA ASN A 846 38.46 -12.98 20.77
C ASN A 846 37.25 -13.91 20.60
N PHE A 847 37.09 -14.92 21.46
CA PHE A 847 35.96 -15.87 21.39
C PHE A 847 34.58 -15.22 21.60
N ARG A 848 34.53 -14.01 22.18
CA ARG A 848 33.33 -13.15 22.17
C ARG A 848 32.87 -12.85 20.74
N ASP A 849 33.79 -12.86 19.79
CA ASP A 849 33.53 -12.45 18.43
C ASP A 849 32.96 -13.60 17.59
N ILE A 850 33.33 -14.88 17.82
CA ILE A 850 32.77 -16.04 17.10
C ILE A 850 32.97 -17.39 17.82
N MET A 851 32.01 -18.33 17.68
CA MET A 851 32.04 -19.66 18.30
C MET A 851 32.14 -20.84 17.31
N LEU A 852 32.94 -21.85 17.71
CA LEU A 852 33.04 -23.29 17.30
C LEU A 852 34.49 -23.73 16.97
N VAL A 853 34.89 -24.99 17.27
CA VAL A 853 36.32 -25.48 17.24
C VAL A 853 36.52 -26.96 16.79
N GLN A 854 37.64 -27.24 16.08
CA GLN A 854 38.08 -28.56 15.58
C GLN A 854 39.52 -29.03 15.98
N LEU A 855 39.89 -30.27 15.58
CA LEU A 855 40.61 -31.35 16.30
C LEU A 855 42.16 -31.38 16.41
N LYS A 856 42.95 -30.42 15.89
CA LYS A 856 44.43 -30.57 15.80
C LYS A 856 45.26 -30.13 17.03
N LYS A 857 44.66 -29.98 18.22
CA LYS A 857 45.25 -29.21 19.34
C LYS A 857 46.17 -29.99 20.30
N ARG A 858 46.11 -31.33 20.32
CA ARG A 858 46.82 -32.18 21.31
C ARG A 858 48.35 -32.11 21.18
N GLU A 859 48.88 -32.27 19.96
CA GLU A 859 50.34 -32.28 19.72
C GLU A 859 50.97 -30.91 19.98
N TYR A 860 50.23 -29.83 19.70
CA TYR A 860 50.67 -28.47 19.94
C TYR A 860 50.86 -28.17 21.43
N LEU A 861 49.92 -28.60 22.29
CA LEU A 861 50.04 -28.42 23.75
C LEU A 861 51.23 -29.17 24.34
N LYS A 862 51.51 -30.39 23.87
CA LYS A 862 52.69 -31.16 24.29
C LYS A 862 54.01 -30.50 23.91
N LYS A 863 54.07 -29.87 22.74
CA LYS A 863 55.26 -29.12 22.29
C LYS A 863 55.50 -27.86 23.13
N LEU A 864 54.42 -27.15 23.49
CA LEU A 864 54.50 -25.91 24.29
C LEU A 864 54.77 -26.17 25.77
N PHE A 865 54.18 -27.21 26.35
CA PHE A 865 54.30 -27.53 27.77
C PHE A 865 54.88 -28.94 27.94
N PRO A 866 56.22 -29.08 28.03
CA PRO A 866 56.89 -30.39 28.11
C PRO A 866 56.50 -31.22 29.34
N ARG A 867 55.90 -30.60 30.37
CA ARG A 867 55.40 -31.26 31.59
C ARG A 867 54.03 -31.94 31.41
N LEU A 868 53.36 -31.77 30.27
CA LEU A 868 52.07 -32.40 29.99
C LEU A 868 52.23 -33.81 29.40
N ASN A 869 51.69 -34.81 30.11
CA ASN A 869 51.61 -36.20 29.66
C ASN A 869 50.24 -36.48 29.01
N ASP A 870 50.12 -37.64 28.35
CA ASP A 870 48.85 -38.06 27.73
C ASP A 870 47.70 -38.25 28.73
N GLU A 871 48.02 -38.58 29.98
CA GLU A 871 47.04 -38.72 31.06
C GLU A 871 46.40 -37.39 31.46
N HIS A 872 47.07 -36.26 31.19
CA HIS A 872 46.59 -34.91 31.51
C HIS A 872 45.67 -34.31 30.42
N ILE A 873 45.49 -34.98 29.27
CA ILE A 873 44.74 -34.44 28.14
C ILE A 873 43.52 -35.32 27.86
N ALA A 874 42.33 -34.73 27.97
CA ALA A 874 41.05 -35.37 27.68
C ALA A 874 40.29 -34.67 26.53
N ASN A 875 39.25 -35.32 25.99
CA ASN A 875 38.45 -34.78 24.88
C ASN A 875 37.43 -33.75 25.37
N SER A 876 37.33 -32.60 24.70
CA SER A 876 36.40 -31.51 25.06
C SER A 876 35.10 -31.50 24.25
N ARG A 877 34.94 -32.43 23.29
CA ARG A 877 33.79 -32.47 22.37
C ARG A 877 32.60 -33.23 22.90
N ASP A 878 32.85 -34.15 23.81
CA ASP A 878 31.90 -35.02 24.47
C ASP A 878 32.13 -34.95 25.98
N THR A 879 31.36 -35.72 26.75
CA THR A 879 31.50 -35.82 28.20
C THR A 879 32.52 -36.87 28.64
N THR A 880 33.31 -37.43 27.71
CA THR A 880 34.26 -38.53 28.03
C THR A 880 35.39 -38.08 28.96
N PHE A 881 35.72 -36.78 28.98
CA PHE A 881 36.67 -36.22 29.93
C PHE A 881 36.27 -36.44 31.39
N GLU A 882 34.97 -36.54 31.69
CA GLU A 882 34.50 -36.81 33.05
C GLU A 882 35.05 -38.15 33.55
N GLN A 883 34.92 -39.20 32.74
CA GLN A 883 35.37 -40.54 33.08
C GLN A 883 36.90 -40.63 33.14
N GLN A 884 37.58 -40.02 32.17
CA GLN A 884 39.05 -40.01 32.11
C GLN A 884 39.66 -39.30 33.32
N ILE A 885 39.15 -38.12 33.70
CA ILE A 885 39.64 -37.38 34.87
C ILE A 885 39.31 -38.13 36.15
N ARG A 886 38.12 -38.73 36.27
CA ARG A 886 37.79 -39.59 37.43
C ARG A 886 38.75 -40.77 37.58
N PHE A 887 39.13 -41.40 36.46
CA PHE A 887 40.09 -42.52 36.48
C PHE A 887 41.47 -42.06 36.97
N VAL A 888 42.02 -40.98 36.40
CA VAL A 888 43.33 -40.43 36.78
C VAL A 888 43.35 -39.93 38.23
N THR A 889 42.26 -39.31 38.69
CA THR A 889 42.11 -38.79 40.06
C THR A 889 41.66 -39.83 41.09
N LYS A 890 41.53 -41.11 40.69
CA LYS A 890 41.03 -42.20 41.55
C LYS A 890 39.68 -41.88 42.21
N GLY A 891 38.81 -41.19 41.49
CA GLY A 891 37.48 -40.79 41.94
C GLY A 891 37.44 -39.58 42.88
N LYS A 892 38.56 -38.95 43.22
CA LYS A 892 38.59 -37.77 44.09
C LYS A 892 38.08 -36.49 43.41
N GLY A 893 38.24 -36.38 42.10
CA GLY A 893 37.94 -35.16 41.34
C GLY A 893 39.09 -34.15 41.36
N VAL A 894 38.79 -32.89 41.04
CA VAL A 894 39.74 -31.78 40.93
C VAL A 894 39.37 -30.61 41.84
N ASP A 895 40.39 -29.88 42.32
CA ASP A 895 40.21 -28.77 43.25
C ASP A 895 39.70 -27.50 42.57
N ILE A 896 40.07 -27.28 41.30
CA ILE A 896 39.65 -26.11 40.53
C ILE A 896 39.25 -26.57 39.13
N VAL A 897 38.10 -26.09 38.66
CA VAL A 897 37.67 -26.27 37.28
C VAL A 897 37.53 -24.90 36.64
N LEU A 898 38.26 -24.66 35.55
CA LEU A 898 38.05 -23.49 34.69
C LEU A 898 37.21 -23.93 33.49
N ASN A 899 35.90 -23.65 33.53
CA ASN A 899 34.95 -24.09 32.52
C ASN A 899 34.63 -23.00 31.50
N SER A 900 34.61 -23.38 30.23
CA SER A 900 34.09 -22.59 29.12
C SER A 900 33.19 -23.42 28.20
N LEU A 901 32.76 -24.60 28.65
CA LEU A 901 31.92 -25.53 27.89
C LEU A 901 30.46 -25.36 28.31
N ALA A 902 29.54 -25.71 27.42
CA ALA A 902 28.12 -25.48 27.61
C ALA A 902 27.31 -26.76 27.90
N GLU A 903 26.12 -26.58 28.48
CA GLU A 903 25.06 -27.60 28.64
C GLU A 903 25.53 -28.85 29.42
N ASP A 904 25.36 -30.05 28.85
CA ASP A 904 25.74 -31.32 29.48
C ASP A 904 27.22 -31.37 29.90
N LYS A 905 28.08 -30.64 29.18
CA LYS A 905 29.51 -30.56 29.48
C LYS A 905 29.78 -29.70 30.70
N LEU A 906 29.02 -28.62 30.90
CA LEU A 906 29.10 -27.84 32.13
C LEU A 906 28.70 -28.73 33.32
N GLN A 907 27.60 -29.48 33.20
CA GLN A 907 27.15 -30.38 34.26
C GLN A 907 28.19 -31.49 34.54
N ALA A 908 28.82 -32.04 33.50
CA ALA A 908 29.93 -32.98 33.64
C ALA A 908 31.15 -32.37 34.36
N SER A 909 31.52 -31.14 34.01
CA SER A 909 32.56 -30.37 34.67
C SER A 909 32.26 -30.10 36.15
N VAL A 910 31.01 -29.77 36.50
CA VAL A 910 30.58 -29.56 37.90
C VAL A 910 30.72 -30.85 38.71
N ARG A 911 30.38 -32.01 38.13
CA ARG A 911 30.51 -33.31 38.82
C ARG A 911 31.96 -33.69 39.14
N LEU A 912 32.94 -33.12 38.43
CA LEU A 912 34.37 -33.36 38.66
C LEU A 912 34.94 -32.64 39.89
N LEU A 913 34.21 -31.70 40.50
CA LEU A 913 34.67 -31.00 41.70
C LEU A 913 34.90 -31.95 42.88
N ALA A 914 36.08 -31.86 43.45
CA ALA A 914 36.43 -32.46 44.73
C ALA A 914 35.75 -31.71 45.89
N GLN A 915 35.87 -32.26 47.11
CA GLN A 915 35.42 -31.57 48.33
C GLN A 915 36.22 -30.28 48.52
N HIS A 916 35.53 -29.17 48.84
CA HIS A 916 36.11 -27.81 48.88
C HIS A 916 36.60 -27.27 47.52
N GLY A 917 36.22 -27.91 46.42
CA GLY A 917 36.58 -27.47 45.08
C GLY A 917 35.93 -26.14 44.68
N ARG A 918 36.57 -25.43 43.74
CA ARG A 918 36.11 -24.14 43.21
C ARG A 918 35.83 -24.25 41.72
N PHE A 919 34.62 -23.86 41.32
CA PHE A 919 34.22 -23.83 39.93
C PHE A 919 34.31 -22.41 39.38
N LEU A 920 35.04 -22.22 38.30
CA LEU A 920 35.28 -20.93 37.65
C LEU A 920 34.62 -20.97 36.27
N GLU A 921 33.43 -20.38 36.16
CA GLU A 921 32.66 -20.32 34.91
C GLU A 921 33.03 -19.05 34.14
N ILE A 922 33.69 -19.22 33.00
CA ILE A 922 33.98 -18.14 32.06
C ILE A 922 33.09 -18.19 30.82
N GLY A 923 32.33 -19.28 30.63
CA GLY A 923 31.32 -19.40 29.59
C GLY A 923 30.09 -18.56 29.91
N LYS A 924 29.51 -17.94 28.88
CA LYS A 924 28.33 -17.08 29.02
C LYS A 924 27.02 -17.75 28.58
N PHE A 925 27.09 -18.89 27.90
CA PHE A 925 25.91 -19.52 27.28
C PHE A 925 24.91 -19.98 28.34
N ASP A 926 25.30 -20.88 29.24
CA ASP A 926 24.42 -21.40 30.29
C ASP A 926 23.97 -20.31 31.28
N LEU A 927 24.85 -19.35 31.58
CA LEU A 927 24.52 -18.18 32.40
C LEU A 927 23.43 -17.32 31.72
N SER A 928 23.55 -17.09 30.41
CA SER A 928 22.58 -16.31 29.64
C SER A 928 21.25 -17.05 29.44
N GLN A 929 21.27 -18.38 29.30
CA GLN A 929 20.07 -19.21 29.15
C GLN A 929 19.40 -19.55 30.49
N ASN A 930 20.05 -19.20 31.61
CA ASN A 930 19.60 -19.52 32.97
C ASN A 930 19.38 -21.02 33.18
N ASN A 931 20.31 -21.84 32.69
CA ASN A 931 20.23 -23.29 32.81
C ASN A 931 20.29 -23.73 34.29
N PRO A 932 19.54 -24.77 34.69
CA PRO A 932 19.48 -25.20 36.07
C PRO A 932 20.81 -25.78 36.55
N LEU A 933 21.23 -25.41 37.77
CA LEU A 933 22.39 -25.99 38.45
C LEU A 933 21.93 -26.90 39.59
N GLY A 934 22.47 -28.12 39.63
CA GLY A 934 22.17 -29.06 40.72
C GLY A 934 22.72 -28.58 42.06
N MET A 935 21.87 -28.07 42.94
CA MET A 935 22.28 -27.53 44.25
C MET A 935 22.91 -28.56 45.20
N SER A 936 22.76 -29.86 44.93
CA SER A 936 23.37 -30.93 45.73
C SER A 936 24.90 -30.90 45.71
N ILE A 937 25.53 -30.27 44.70
CA ILE A 937 26.98 -30.16 44.63
C ILE A 937 27.56 -29.36 45.82
N PHE A 938 26.83 -28.37 46.32
CA PHE A 938 27.25 -27.52 47.43
C PHE A 938 27.36 -28.28 48.76
N LEU A 939 26.81 -29.49 48.86
CA LEU A 939 27.05 -30.39 50.01
C LEU A 939 28.51 -30.83 50.13
N LYS A 940 29.28 -30.79 49.03
CA LYS A 940 30.74 -30.99 49.04
C LYS A 940 31.51 -29.77 49.56
N ASN A 941 30.82 -28.74 50.07
CA ASN A 941 31.36 -27.44 50.45
C ASN A 941 32.15 -26.77 49.32
N THR A 942 31.69 -26.96 48.08
CA THR A 942 32.26 -26.33 46.88
C THR A 942 31.77 -24.90 46.71
N THR A 943 32.51 -24.07 45.99
CA THR A 943 32.05 -22.73 45.58
C THR A 943 31.92 -22.63 44.06
N PHE A 944 30.93 -21.87 43.58
CA PHE A 944 30.69 -21.61 42.16
C PHE A 944 30.89 -20.13 41.88
N HIS A 945 31.80 -19.78 40.97
CA HIS A 945 32.15 -18.41 40.61
C HIS A 945 31.81 -18.16 39.13
N GLY A 946 30.83 -17.30 38.87
CA GLY A 946 30.61 -16.74 37.53
C GLY A 946 31.58 -15.57 37.29
N ILE A 947 32.46 -15.70 36.30
CA ILE A 947 33.54 -14.74 36.07
C ILE A 947 33.24 -13.94 34.80
N LEU A 948 33.00 -12.65 34.96
CA LEU A 948 32.80 -11.69 33.89
C LEU A 948 33.91 -10.64 33.94
N LEU A 949 34.95 -10.84 33.15
CA LEU A 949 36.07 -9.88 33.08
C LEU A 949 35.60 -8.50 32.57
N ASP A 950 34.56 -8.47 31.73
CA ASP A 950 33.99 -7.24 31.19
C ASP A 950 33.55 -6.26 32.29
N SER A 951 32.98 -6.78 33.39
CA SER A 951 32.51 -5.97 34.52
C SER A 951 33.65 -5.32 35.33
N LEU A 952 34.90 -5.73 35.11
CA LEU A 952 36.07 -5.14 35.76
C LEU A 952 36.68 -3.98 34.95
N PHE A 953 36.38 -3.87 33.64
CA PHE A 953 36.97 -2.84 32.77
C PHE A 953 36.27 -1.48 32.84
N GLU A 954 34.98 -1.45 33.22
CA GLU A 954 34.14 -0.24 33.11
C GLU A 954 34.34 0.76 34.25
N ASN A 955 34.97 0.37 35.36
CA ASN A 955 35.19 1.20 36.54
C ASN A 955 36.66 1.17 36.96
N ALA A 956 37.17 2.27 37.52
CA ALA A 956 38.46 2.32 38.21
C ALA A 956 38.40 1.46 39.49
N ASN A 957 38.47 0.14 39.32
CA ASN A 957 38.33 -0.85 40.38
C ASN A 957 39.71 -1.30 40.87
N ASP A 958 39.89 -1.36 42.19
CA ASP A 958 41.10 -1.90 42.84
C ASP A 958 41.38 -3.35 42.41
N ASP A 959 40.34 -4.13 42.12
CA ASP A 959 40.50 -5.49 41.59
C ASP A 959 41.15 -5.49 40.20
N TRP A 960 40.86 -4.51 39.35
CA TRP A 960 41.51 -4.38 38.04
C TRP A 960 42.99 -4.03 38.20
N LEU A 961 43.32 -3.13 39.11
CA LEU A 961 44.73 -2.81 39.44
C LEU A 961 45.47 -4.06 39.94
N ARG A 962 44.82 -4.88 40.75
CA ARG A 962 45.39 -6.15 41.21
C ARG A 962 45.63 -7.13 40.07
N VAL A 963 44.67 -7.27 39.15
CA VAL A 963 44.83 -8.10 37.95
C VAL A 963 45.97 -7.57 37.07
N HIS A 964 46.05 -6.25 36.88
CA HIS A 964 47.13 -5.61 36.13
C HIS A 964 48.51 -5.90 36.74
N GLN A 965 48.67 -5.74 38.05
CA GLN A 965 49.92 -6.06 38.76
C GLN A 965 50.30 -7.53 38.62
N LEU A 966 49.33 -8.46 38.69
CA LEU A 966 49.59 -9.89 38.50
C LEU A 966 50.07 -10.19 37.07
N VAL A 967 49.49 -9.53 36.07
CA VAL A 967 49.93 -9.66 34.67
C VAL A 967 51.33 -9.08 34.49
N GLU A 968 51.61 -7.90 35.05
CA GLU A 968 52.92 -7.25 35.00
C GLU A 968 54.02 -8.10 35.64
N GLN A 969 53.80 -8.57 36.87
CA GLN A 969 54.72 -9.49 37.55
C GLN A 969 54.86 -10.80 36.78
N GLY A 970 53.77 -11.29 36.18
CA GLY A 970 53.77 -12.49 35.35
C GLY A 970 54.61 -12.34 34.08
N ILE A 971 54.62 -11.15 33.46
CA ILE A 971 55.48 -10.81 32.32
C ILE A 971 56.95 -10.74 32.78
N GLN A 972 57.23 -10.03 33.87
CA GLN A 972 58.59 -9.88 34.41
C GLN A 972 59.22 -11.23 34.79
N ASN A 973 58.45 -12.12 35.40
CA ASN A 973 58.89 -13.44 35.82
C ASN A 973 58.83 -14.49 34.68
N GLY A 974 58.43 -14.10 33.47
CA GLY A 974 58.36 -14.98 32.30
C GLY A 974 57.25 -16.05 32.32
N VAL A 975 56.29 -15.93 33.25
CA VAL A 975 55.11 -16.81 33.35
C VAL A 975 54.13 -16.50 32.21
N VAL A 976 53.96 -15.22 31.87
CA VAL A 976 53.11 -14.76 30.77
C VAL A 976 53.97 -14.68 29.51
N GLN A 977 53.66 -15.51 28.51
CA GLN A 977 54.38 -15.55 27.23
C GLN A 977 53.43 -15.31 26.05
N PRO A 978 53.92 -14.73 24.93
CA PRO A 978 53.11 -14.51 23.74
C PRO A 978 52.66 -15.84 23.11
N LEU A 979 51.40 -15.91 22.71
CA LEU A 979 50.85 -17.07 22.00
C LEU A 979 51.22 -17.02 20.51
N HIS A 980 51.22 -18.18 19.85
CA HIS A 980 51.29 -18.25 18.39
C HIS A 980 50.19 -17.39 17.76
N SER A 981 50.53 -16.51 16.81
CA SER A 981 49.59 -15.60 16.16
C SER A 981 49.42 -15.96 14.68
N ASN A 982 48.18 -16.17 14.27
CA ASN A 982 47.81 -16.24 12.86
C ASN A 982 47.44 -14.84 12.42
N VAL A 983 48.29 -14.23 11.59
CA VAL A 983 48.18 -12.84 11.16
C VAL A 983 47.42 -12.76 9.84
N PHE A 984 46.39 -11.92 9.80
CA PHE A 984 45.61 -11.56 8.61
C PHE A 984 45.81 -10.08 8.30
N ASN A 985 45.77 -9.70 7.02
CA ASN A 985 45.87 -8.29 6.64
C ASN A 985 44.53 -7.55 6.83
N ALA A 986 44.56 -6.21 6.84
CA ALA A 986 43.37 -5.36 6.95
C ALA A 986 42.29 -5.63 5.87
N ASN A 987 42.66 -6.19 4.72
CA ASN A 987 41.72 -6.53 3.64
C ASN A 987 41.07 -7.91 3.81
N GLU A 988 41.58 -8.75 4.72
CA GLU A 988 41.20 -10.16 4.89
C GLU A 988 40.33 -10.39 6.13
N ILE A 989 39.66 -9.34 6.64
CA ILE A 989 38.95 -9.42 7.91
C ILE A 989 37.84 -10.48 7.88
N GLU A 990 37.06 -10.54 6.81
CA GLU A 990 36.02 -11.57 6.67
C GLU A 990 36.62 -12.98 6.76
N GLN A 991 37.79 -13.19 6.14
CA GLN A 991 38.49 -14.46 6.20
C GLN A 991 39.01 -14.74 7.61
N ALA A 992 39.53 -13.74 8.32
CA ALA A 992 39.96 -13.86 9.71
C ALA A 992 38.81 -14.31 10.62
N PHE A 993 37.62 -13.71 10.44
CA PHE A 993 36.41 -14.10 11.16
C PHE A 993 35.98 -15.53 10.77
N ARG A 994 35.84 -15.86 9.48
CA ARG A 994 35.49 -17.24 9.05
C ARG A 994 36.51 -18.30 9.51
N TYR A 995 37.79 -17.95 9.57
CA TYR A 995 38.84 -18.83 10.06
C TYR A 995 38.71 -19.08 11.57
N MET A 996 38.38 -18.03 12.33
CA MET A 996 38.13 -18.13 13.75
C MET A 996 36.85 -18.92 14.06
N SER A 997 35.77 -18.75 13.28
CA SER A 997 34.47 -19.41 13.46
C SER A 997 34.52 -20.93 13.30
N GLN A 998 35.40 -21.42 12.42
CA GLN A 998 35.66 -22.85 12.27
C GLN A 998 36.48 -23.42 13.45
N GLY A 999 37.07 -22.54 14.26
CA GLY A 999 38.00 -22.79 15.35
C GLY A 999 39.09 -23.77 15.02
N LYS A 1000 39.61 -23.62 13.79
CA LYS A 1000 40.86 -24.25 13.33
C LYS A 1000 42.09 -23.53 13.89
N HIS A 1001 41.93 -22.34 14.44
CA HIS A 1001 43.02 -21.53 14.97
C HIS A 1001 43.69 -22.17 16.19
N MET A 1002 45.02 -21.99 16.26
CA MET A 1002 45.85 -22.28 17.43
C MET A 1002 46.47 -20.96 17.88
N GLY A 1003 46.40 -20.67 19.18
CA GLY A 1003 46.81 -19.36 19.69
C GLY A 1003 45.84 -18.24 19.30
N LYS A 1004 46.34 -17.08 18.89
CA LYS A 1004 45.54 -15.87 18.66
C LYS A 1004 45.36 -15.59 17.16
N VAL A 1005 44.16 -15.17 16.75
CA VAL A 1005 43.95 -14.59 15.41
C VAL A 1005 44.14 -13.08 15.53
N VAL A 1006 45.04 -12.53 14.72
CA VAL A 1006 45.45 -11.12 14.80
C VAL A 1006 45.29 -10.47 13.42
N ILE A 1007 44.69 -9.29 13.37
CA ILE A 1007 44.58 -8.46 12.18
C ILE A 1007 45.70 -7.43 12.24
N LYS A 1008 46.53 -7.41 11.21
CA LYS A 1008 47.56 -6.40 10.99
C LYS A 1008 46.93 -5.23 10.24
N VAL A 1009 46.84 -4.09 10.92
CA VAL A 1009 46.18 -2.87 10.41
C VAL A 1009 47.16 -2.04 9.59
N TYR A 1010 48.39 -1.86 10.08
CA TYR A 1010 49.41 -1.06 9.43
C TYR A 1010 50.73 -1.81 9.23
N ASP A 1011 51.35 -1.59 8.08
CA ASP A 1011 52.79 -1.76 7.85
C ASP A 1011 53.56 -0.48 8.23
N GLU A 1012 54.89 -0.55 8.33
CA GLU A 1012 55.75 0.62 8.62
C GLU A 1012 55.50 1.81 7.67
N SER A 1013 54.92 1.56 6.49
CA SER A 1013 54.59 2.54 5.44
C SER A 1013 53.22 3.26 5.56
N ARG A 1014 52.37 2.91 6.53
CA ARG A 1014 51.04 3.54 6.81
C ARG A 1014 50.15 3.85 5.58
N PRO A 1015 49.71 2.84 4.80
CA PRO A 1015 48.74 3.07 3.72
C PRO A 1015 47.36 3.49 4.25
N LEU A 1016 46.64 4.35 3.51
CA LEU A 1016 45.25 4.73 3.83
C LEU A 1016 44.31 3.53 3.66
N ILE A 1017 43.32 3.41 4.54
CA ILE A 1017 42.34 2.33 4.53
C ILE A 1017 41.09 2.79 3.76
N ARG A 1018 40.61 1.97 2.82
CA ARG A 1018 39.33 2.19 2.14
C ARG A 1018 38.17 1.85 3.09
N ALA A 1019 37.44 2.86 3.56
CA ALA A 1019 36.34 2.71 4.52
C ALA A 1019 35.05 3.36 4.01
N ILE A 1020 33.90 2.87 4.47
CA ILE A 1020 32.59 3.47 4.17
C ILE A 1020 32.45 4.76 4.99
N ARG A 1021 32.10 5.86 4.30
CA ARG A 1021 31.89 7.17 4.89
C ARG A 1021 30.73 7.14 5.89
N LYS A 1022 30.97 7.64 7.10
CA LYS A 1022 29.95 7.77 8.15
C LYS A 1022 30.04 9.18 8.74
N THR A 1023 28.89 9.85 8.85
CA THR A 1023 28.82 11.20 9.40
C THR A 1023 28.94 11.18 10.92
N TRP A 1024 29.88 11.98 11.43
CA TRP A 1024 30.15 12.20 12.84
C TRP A 1024 30.14 13.70 13.14
N PHE A 1025 29.71 14.05 14.35
CA PHE A 1025 29.60 15.44 14.81
C PHE A 1025 30.61 15.72 15.90
N SER A 1026 31.26 16.88 15.82
CA SER A 1026 32.18 17.31 16.86
C SER A 1026 31.40 17.68 18.14
N PRO A 1027 31.82 17.20 19.32
CA PRO A 1027 31.20 17.57 20.59
C PRO A 1027 31.43 19.06 20.92
N ASN A 1028 32.47 19.67 20.35
CA ASN A 1028 32.89 21.07 20.60
C ASN A 1028 32.20 22.10 19.68
N LYS A 1029 31.21 21.68 18.88
CA LYS A 1029 30.42 22.56 18.02
C LYS A 1029 28.95 22.56 18.43
N THR A 1030 28.24 23.63 18.12
CA THR A 1030 26.78 23.76 18.32
C THR A 1030 26.02 23.41 17.04
N TYR A 1031 24.92 22.67 17.19
CA TYR A 1031 24.02 22.32 16.09
C TYR A 1031 22.63 22.91 16.32
N ILE A 1032 22.13 23.66 15.33
CA ILE A 1032 20.84 24.33 15.41
C ILE A 1032 19.82 23.55 14.60
N ILE A 1033 18.67 23.24 15.20
CA ILE A 1033 17.58 22.53 14.54
C ILE A 1033 16.30 23.36 14.66
N THR A 1034 15.85 23.93 13.53
CA THR A 1034 14.59 24.67 13.52
C THR A 1034 13.43 23.70 13.44
N GLY A 1035 12.37 23.88 14.23
CA GLY A 1035 11.33 22.85 14.34
C GLY A 1035 11.81 21.59 15.07
N GLY A 1036 12.86 21.68 15.88
CA GLY A 1036 13.51 20.55 16.55
C GLY A 1036 12.61 19.77 17.53
N LEU A 1037 11.56 20.41 18.08
CA LEU A 1037 10.54 19.73 18.90
C LEU A 1037 9.44 19.06 18.08
N GLY A 1038 9.50 19.18 16.75
CA GLY A 1038 8.63 18.45 15.83
C GLY A 1038 8.95 16.96 15.83
N GLY A 1039 8.03 16.17 15.27
CA GLY A 1039 8.13 14.73 15.24
C GLY A 1039 9.44 14.18 14.66
N PHE A 1040 9.84 14.68 13.50
CA PHE A 1040 11.10 14.29 12.84
C PHE A 1040 12.31 14.99 13.47
N GLY A 1041 12.15 16.22 13.95
CA GLY A 1041 13.22 16.99 14.58
C GLY A 1041 13.79 16.32 15.84
N LEU A 1042 12.95 15.68 16.65
CA LEU A 1042 13.39 14.93 17.83
C LEU A 1042 14.22 13.71 17.45
N GLU A 1043 13.81 12.95 16.43
CA GLU A 1043 14.56 11.79 15.94
C GLU A 1043 15.89 12.21 15.30
N LEU A 1044 15.90 13.34 14.58
CA LEU A 1044 17.14 13.93 14.08
C LEU A 1044 18.05 14.36 15.24
N THR A 1045 17.50 14.94 16.30
CA THR A 1045 18.25 15.35 17.50
C THR A 1045 18.91 14.14 18.16
N GLU A 1046 18.16 13.08 18.40
CA GLU A 1046 18.68 11.82 18.94
C GLU A 1046 19.77 11.24 18.04
N TRP A 1047 19.54 11.19 16.72
CA TRP A 1047 20.53 10.72 15.76
C TRP A 1047 21.81 11.58 15.78
N LEU A 1048 21.71 12.91 15.86
CA LEU A 1048 22.88 13.79 15.98
C LEU A 1048 23.68 13.50 17.26
N VAL A 1049 22.98 13.30 18.38
CA VAL A 1049 23.59 13.01 19.69
C VAL A 1049 24.29 11.64 19.70
N GLU A 1050 23.65 10.61 19.15
CA GLU A 1050 24.24 9.29 18.93
C GLU A 1050 25.49 9.35 18.04
N ARG A 1051 25.52 10.30 17.10
CA ARG A 1051 26.67 10.58 16.20
C ARG A 1051 27.69 11.55 16.78
N GLY A 1052 27.61 11.89 18.07
CA GLY A 1052 28.64 12.63 18.80
C GLY A 1052 28.32 14.11 19.08
N ALA A 1053 27.17 14.63 18.62
CA ALA A 1053 26.77 15.98 18.98
C ALA A 1053 26.49 16.07 20.49
N ARG A 1054 26.95 17.16 21.13
CA ARG A 1054 26.73 17.40 22.57
C ARG A 1054 26.09 18.75 22.86
N ASN A 1055 26.16 19.71 21.95
CA ASN A 1055 25.55 21.04 22.13
C ASN A 1055 24.51 21.27 21.03
N LEU A 1056 23.23 21.31 21.42
CA LEU A 1056 22.13 21.44 20.46
C LEU A 1056 21.18 22.56 20.86
N ILE A 1057 20.72 23.32 19.86
CA ILE A 1057 19.70 24.36 20.03
C ILE A 1057 18.46 23.95 19.22
N LEU A 1058 17.35 23.70 19.91
CA LEU A 1058 16.08 23.33 19.30
C LEU A 1058 15.16 24.55 19.25
N CYS A 1059 14.88 25.06 18.06
CA CYS A 1059 13.97 26.20 17.91
C CYS A 1059 12.52 25.73 17.83
N SER A 1060 11.66 26.25 18.71
CA SER A 1060 10.23 26.00 18.70
C SER A 1060 9.47 27.21 19.24
N ARG A 1061 8.51 27.74 18.46
CA ARG A 1061 7.64 28.86 18.84
C ARG A 1061 6.92 28.63 20.17
N SER A 1062 6.61 27.37 20.48
CA SER A 1062 5.77 26.98 21.60
C SER A 1062 6.51 26.40 22.79
N GLY A 1063 7.80 26.06 22.64
CA GLY A 1063 8.54 25.24 23.60
C GLY A 1063 7.97 23.83 23.77
N ILE A 1064 8.29 23.17 24.89
CA ILE A 1064 7.84 21.80 25.20
C ILE A 1064 6.35 21.80 25.59
N ARG A 1065 5.53 21.07 24.82
CA ARG A 1065 4.09 20.90 25.08
C ARG A 1065 3.73 19.47 25.50
N THR A 1066 4.29 18.47 24.83
CA THR A 1066 3.93 17.05 24.99
C THR A 1066 4.81 16.35 26.02
N GLY A 1067 4.32 15.24 26.60
CA GLY A 1067 5.12 14.38 27.48
C GLY A 1067 6.28 13.72 26.74
N TYR A 1068 6.08 13.30 25.48
CA TYR A 1068 7.12 12.68 24.65
C TYR A 1068 8.34 13.57 24.43
N GLN A 1069 8.12 14.85 24.11
CA GLN A 1069 9.20 15.84 23.97
C GLN A 1069 10.04 15.93 25.25
N LEU A 1070 9.39 15.99 26.41
CA LEU A 1070 10.09 16.08 27.69
C LEU A 1070 10.88 14.80 27.97
N LYS A 1071 10.25 13.62 27.80
CA LYS A 1071 10.90 12.30 27.93
C LYS A 1071 12.18 12.21 27.10
N LYS A 1072 12.10 12.54 25.80
CA LYS A 1072 13.25 12.44 24.90
C LYS A 1072 14.36 13.40 25.28
N ILE A 1073 14.06 14.64 25.63
CA ILE A 1073 15.07 15.61 26.05
C ILE A 1073 15.76 15.16 27.34
N THR A 1074 14.98 14.80 28.37
CA THR A 1074 15.53 14.29 29.63
C THR A 1074 16.38 13.04 29.42
N TYR A 1075 15.97 12.14 28.51
CA TYR A 1075 16.76 10.97 28.14
C TYR A 1075 18.10 11.36 27.49
N LEU A 1076 18.10 12.29 26.54
CA LEU A 1076 19.33 12.73 25.87
C LEU A 1076 20.28 13.48 26.82
N GLU A 1077 19.74 14.28 27.74
CA GLU A 1077 20.52 15.01 28.74
C GLU A 1077 21.12 14.07 29.79
N THR A 1078 20.37 13.07 30.26
CA THR A 1078 20.83 12.14 31.32
C THR A 1078 21.75 11.05 30.80
N PHE A 1079 21.45 10.44 29.63
CA PHE A 1079 22.20 9.30 29.12
C PHE A 1079 23.43 9.70 28.30
N PHE A 1080 23.33 10.78 27.51
CA PHE A 1080 24.43 11.21 26.63
C PHE A 1080 25.13 12.48 27.11
N GLU A 1081 24.72 13.05 28.25
CA GLU A 1081 25.22 14.32 28.78
C GLU A 1081 25.14 15.47 27.75
N ALA A 1082 24.14 15.42 26.87
CA ALA A 1082 23.93 16.44 25.86
C ALA A 1082 23.34 17.71 26.49
N LYS A 1083 23.85 18.88 26.11
CA LYS A 1083 23.32 20.19 26.47
C LYS A 1083 22.31 20.63 25.42
N ILE A 1084 21.03 20.59 25.76
CA ILE A 1084 19.93 20.95 24.85
C ILE A 1084 19.30 22.26 25.30
N LEU A 1085 19.39 23.29 24.46
CA LEU A 1085 18.75 24.59 24.70
C LEU A 1085 17.52 24.75 23.82
N ILE A 1086 16.38 25.05 24.43
CA ILE A 1086 15.13 25.29 23.70
C ILE A 1086 14.98 26.80 23.46
N SER A 1087 15.11 27.21 22.20
CA SER A 1087 14.93 28.61 21.82
C SER A 1087 13.52 28.85 21.29
N LYS A 1088 12.89 29.94 21.72
CA LYS A 1088 11.58 30.40 21.22
C LYS A 1088 11.70 31.48 20.14
N LEU A 1089 12.91 31.86 19.76
CA LEU A 1089 13.18 32.88 18.74
C LEU A 1089 12.61 32.45 17.38
N ASN A 1090 12.04 33.42 16.67
CA ASN A 1090 11.46 33.21 15.36
C ASN A 1090 12.43 33.60 14.25
N ILE A 1091 12.90 32.60 13.53
CA ILE A 1091 13.84 32.74 12.40
C ILE A 1091 13.30 33.57 11.23
N THR A 1092 11.98 33.76 11.11
CA THR A 1092 11.40 34.61 10.06
C THR A 1092 11.63 36.10 10.33
N ASN A 1093 11.84 36.48 11.59
CA ASN A 1093 12.24 37.82 11.97
C ASN A 1093 13.76 37.95 11.91
N GLU A 1094 14.24 38.87 11.08
CA GLU A 1094 15.67 39.05 10.80
C GLU A 1094 16.48 39.29 12.10
N LYS A 1095 15.98 40.14 13.02
CA LYS A 1095 16.67 40.45 14.29
C LYS A 1095 16.74 39.25 15.24
N GLU A 1096 15.67 38.48 15.32
CA GLU A 1096 15.63 37.28 16.19
C GLU A 1096 16.48 36.16 15.62
N CYS A 1097 16.61 36.06 14.29
CA CYS A 1097 17.51 35.13 13.63
C CYS A 1097 18.99 35.49 13.89
N GLU A 1098 19.32 36.79 13.85
CA GLU A 1098 20.65 37.26 14.24
C GLU A 1098 20.95 36.95 15.71
N GLU A 1099 19.99 37.22 16.59
CA GLU A 1099 20.09 36.92 18.01
C GLU A 1099 20.37 35.42 18.24
N LEU A 1100 19.63 34.53 17.57
CA LEU A 1100 19.81 33.08 17.67
C LEU A 1100 21.23 32.62 17.30
N ILE A 1101 21.79 33.18 16.22
CA ILE A 1101 23.12 32.81 15.73
C ILE A 1101 24.21 33.42 16.61
N SER A 1102 24.04 34.68 17.04
CA SER A 1102 25.01 35.39 17.89
C SER A 1102 25.10 34.84 19.32
N GLN A 1103 24.02 34.26 19.86
CA GLN A 1103 23.96 33.67 21.20
C GLN A 1103 24.72 32.35 21.36
N CYS A 1104 25.24 31.77 20.27
CA CYS A 1104 26.02 30.53 20.33
C CYS A 1104 27.40 30.76 20.95
N SER A 1105 27.65 30.20 22.14
CA SER A 1105 28.96 30.30 22.82
C SER A 1105 30.07 29.48 22.17
N LEU A 1106 29.69 28.42 21.44
CA LEU A 1106 30.58 27.55 20.69
C LEU A 1106 30.38 27.75 19.18
N PRO A 1107 31.41 27.46 18.34
CA PRO A 1107 31.29 27.58 16.89
C PRO A 1107 30.15 26.71 16.35
N ILE A 1108 29.35 27.28 15.46
CA ILE A 1108 28.24 26.58 14.81
C ILE A 1108 28.83 25.58 13.81
N GLY A 1109 28.50 24.30 14.01
CA GLY A 1109 28.94 23.19 13.15
C GLY A 1109 27.89 22.75 12.14
N GLY A 1110 26.60 22.98 12.42
CA GLY A 1110 25.56 22.65 11.47
C GLY A 1110 24.20 23.26 11.77
N ILE A 1111 23.42 23.48 10.72
CA ILE A 1111 22.05 23.98 10.77
C ILE A 1111 21.16 23.03 9.99
N PHE A 1112 20.09 22.58 10.64
CA PHE A 1112 19.09 21.69 10.09
C PHE A 1112 17.73 22.38 10.14
N HIS A 1113 17.25 22.85 8.99
CA HIS A 1113 16.00 23.58 8.89
C HIS A 1113 14.83 22.63 8.60
N LEU A 1114 14.07 22.30 9.65
CA LEU A 1114 12.88 21.42 9.59
C LEU A 1114 11.57 22.16 9.86
N ALA A 1115 11.62 23.44 10.21
CA ALA A 1115 10.43 24.22 10.50
C ALA A 1115 9.50 24.27 9.28
N ALA A 1116 8.27 23.81 9.46
CA ALA A 1116 7.23 23.88 8.44
C ALA A 1116 5.86 24.09 9.09
N VAL A 1117 4.98 24.78 8.37
CA VAL A 1117 3.55 24.84 8.65
C VAL A 1117 2.84 24.35 7.41
N LEU A 1118 1.90 23.42 7.58
CA LEU A 1118 1.08 22.88 6.51
C LEU A 1118 -0.27 23.56 6.53
N GLN A 1119 -0.70 24.09 5.38
CA GLN A 1119 -2.02 24.66 5.14
C GLN A 1119 -2.57 24.01 3.87
N ASP A 1120 -2.89 22.72 3.98
CA ASP A 1120 -3.28 21.91 2.83
C ASP A 1120 -4.71 22.27 2.39
N GLY A 1121 -4.88 22.52 1.10
CA GLY A 1121 -6.16 22.82 0.48
C GLY A 1121 -6.05 22.82 -1.04
N LEU A 1122 -7.17 22.58 -1.73
CA LEU A 1122 -7.26 22.76 -3.18
C LEU A 1122 -6.88 24.19 -3.54
N PHE A 1123 -6.26 24.38 -4.71
CA PHE A 1123 -5.82 25.71 -5.13
C PHE A 1123 -6.95 26.76 -5.13
N GLU A 1124 -8.19 26.37 -5.46
CA GLU A 1124 -9.37 27.24 -5.41
C GLU A 1124 -9.58 27.89 -4.02
N ASN A 1125 -9.31 27.15 -2.94
CA ASN A 1125 -9.53 27.57 -1.55
C ASN A 1125 -8.32 28.29 -0.93
N LEU A 1126 -7.18 28.32 -1.62
CA LEU A 1126 -5.93 28.88 -1.08
C LEU A 1126 -5.97 30.41 -1.02
N THR A 1127 -5.98 31.02 0.16
CA THR A 1127 -5.89 32.49 0.27
C THR A 1127 -4.44 32.97 0.29
N ILE A 1128 -4.22 34.25 -0.05
CA ILE A 1128 -2.89 34.88 0.01
C ILE A 1128 -2.30 34.77 1.43
N ASP A 1129 -3.11 34.95 2.47
CA ASP A 1129 -2.67 34.84 3.86
C ASP A 1129 -2.19 33.43 4.21
N LEU A 1130 -2.90 32.40 3.74
CA LEU A 1130 -2.49 31.00 3.96
C LEU A 1130 -1.18 30.69 3.22
N PHE A 1131 -1.03 31.20 2.00
CA PHE A 1131 0.21 31.02 1.22
C PHE A 1131 1.40 31.72 1.90
N ASN A 1132 1.22 32.96 2.34
CA ASN A 1132 2.24 33.74 3.08
C ASN A 1132 2.75 32.98 4.31
N GLN A 1133 1.84 32.42 5.12
CA GLN A 1133 2.23 31.68 6.33
C GLN A 1133 3.15 30.48 6.05
N VAL A 1134 2.97 29.79 4.91
CA VAL A 1134 3.78 28.64 4.52
C VAL A 1134 5.14 29.10 3.97
N VAL A 1135 5.12 30.09 3.07
CA VAL A 1135 6.34 30.64 2.45
C VAL A 1135 7.25 31.29 3.48
N ASP A 1136 6.71 32.08 4.40
CA ASP A 1136 7.49 32.82 5.39
C ASP A 1136 8.45 31.93 6.20
N ILE A 1137 7.99 30.75 6.59
CA ILE A 1137 8.79 29.88 7.47
C ILE A 1137 9.92 29.20 6.71
N LYS A 1138 9.63 28.61 5.55
CA LYS A 1138 10.64 27.89 4.76
C LYS A 1138 11.55 28.84 3.99
N TYR A 1139 10.98 29.80 3.27
CA TYR A 1139 11.73 30.69 2.38
C TYR A 1139 12.42 31.82 3.16
N ASN A 1140 11.66 32.71 3.82
CA ASN A 1140 12.23 33.85 4.55
C ASN A 1140 13.11 33.37 5.72
N GLY A 1141 12.70 32.30 6.42
CA GLY A 1141 13.53 31.66 7.43
C GLY A 1141 14.88 31.14 6.90
N THR A 1142 14.90 30.47 5.75
CA THR A 1142 16.15 29.99 5.14
C THR A 1142 17.03 31.15 4.66
N LYS A 1143 16.43 32.20 4.06
CA LYS A 1143 17.13 33.40 3.60
C LYS A 1143 17.84 34.13 4.74
N ASN A 1144 17.17 34.29 5.88
CA ASN A 1144 17.76 34.88 7.08
C ASN A 1144 18.90 34.01 7.64
N LEU A 1145 18.70 32.70 7.73
CA LEU A 1145 19.74 31.77 8.18
C LEU A 1145 20.97 31.81 7.26
N ASP A 1146 20.79 31.78 5.94
CA ASP A 1146 21.91 31.88 4.99
C ASP A 1146 22.69 33.20 5.15
N LYS A 1147 21.98 34.34 5.21
CA LYS A 1147 22.60 35.66 5.38
C LYS A 1147 23.49 35.71 6.63
N TYR A 1148 22.96 35.33 7.80
CA TYR A 1148 23.67 35.47 9.06
C TYR A 1148 24.72 34.39 9.30
N THR A 1149 24.54 33.19 8.74
CA THR A 1149 25.56 32.14 8.83
C THR A 1149 26.80 32.46 8.01
N ARG A 1150 26.64 33.11 6.85
CA ARG A 1150 27.77 33.65 6.09
C ARG A 1150 28.52 34.73 6.85
N ILE A 1151 27.83 35.55 7.65
CA ILE A 1151 28.46 36.62 8.45
C ILE A 1151 29.23 36.05 9.65
N TYR A 1152 28.60 35.18 10.45
CA TYR A 1152 29.13 34.77 11.76
C TYR A 1152 29.83 33.41 11.77
N SER A 1153 29.59 32.51 10.81
CA SER A 1153 29.98 31.09 10.93
C SER A 1153 30.51 30.45 9.65
N GLN A 1154 30.87 31.24 8.63
CA GLN A 1154 31.32 30.73 7.32
C GLN A 1154 32.50 29.75 7.40
N LYS A 1155 33.42 29.92 8.36
CA LYS A 1155 34.62 29.09 8.48
C LYS A 1155 34.44 27.83 9.35
N THR A 1156 33.36 27.76 10.12
CA THR A 1156 33.15 26.69 11.12
C THR A 1156 32.00 25.75 10.78
N LEU A 1157 31.10 26.19 9.90
CA LEU A 1157 29.90 25.46 9.48
C LEU A 1157 30.26 24.31 8.53
N ASP A 1158 29.92 23.08 8.93
CA ASP A 1158 30.14 21.88 8.12
C ASP A 1158 28.85 21.47 7.37
N TYR A 1159 27.68 21.73 7.96
CA TYR A 1159 26.38 21.27 7.45
C TYR A 1159 25.35 22.40 7.37
N PHE A 1160 24.76 22.62 6.20
CA PHE A 1160 23.58 23.46 6.03
C PHE A 1160 22.52 22.65 5.28
N VAL A 1161 21.53 22.13 6.02
CA VAL A 1161 20.55 21.17 5.51
C VAL A 1161 19.15 21.77 5.62
N VAL A 1162 18.42 21.78 4.50
CA VAL A 1162 17.03 22.25 4.43
C VAL A 1162 16.17 21.10 3.93
N PHE A 1163 15.07 20.82 4.64
CA PHE A 1163 14.15 19.74 4.28
C PHE A 1163 13.02 20.29 3.38
N SER A 1164 12.97 19.81 2.14
CA SER A 1164 12.00 20.22 1.12
C SER A 1164 10.81 19.28 1.04
#